data_AF-A0AA88QTX8-F1
#
_entry.id   AF-A0AA88QTX8-F1
#
_cell.length_a   1.000
_cell.length_b   1.000
_cell.length_c   1.000
_cell.angle_alpha   90.00
_cell.angle_beta   90.00
_cell.angle_gamma   90.00
#
_symmetry.space_group_name_H-M   'P 1'
#
loop_
_entity.id
_entity.type
_entity.pdbx_description
1 polymer ?
#
loop_
_entity_poly.entity_id
_entity_poly.type
_entity_poly.pdbx_seq_one_letter_code
_entity_poly.pdbx_strand_id
1 'polypeptide(L)'
;MGEVDEVSSAPITPRPVPVAHTPPITSAPPSQFHSPSLTRSPLLHSPSSNRRPGPVVIPKTPNKSRNITPRFLTPLGSPIRKALRLTKLDPQDAWLPITESRNGNAYYAAFHTLCSGIGIQALVLPVAFAILGWAWGLIAVVLAFIWQLYTLYLLVQLHESIETGMRYSRYIQLACATFGEKLGKWLALFPIMYLAGGTCCALIAIGGSTMKTFFEIICAGTCTATKLTTVEWYLVFTCGAVLLSQLPNLNSIAGVSLIGAITAVGYCTIIWVVSVTEGRVANVSYNPVRAGSQKTRVFDLLNALGIVAFAFRGHNLILEIQATMPSSEKHPSRVPMWTGVKFSYALIAACLFPLAIGGYWAYGRDIPVNGGMLAALYQFHGQDTAPWVLGLTSIFIIINALSSFQIYGMPMFDDMESKYTTRFKKPCPWWLRVIIRCMFGYGCFFVAVAIPFLGSFAGLIGGIGLPVTLAYPCFMWLKIKKPKVYSPLWWLNWVLGVLGMCLSGLLIAAGVYVTIDTEENSENSCLVNRETLSSKGKMGEVDEVSSAPITPRPASVAPTLAITSAPASQFHSPSLSRSPLLHSPSSNRPGPIVVQKTPNKSRNITPRFLTPLGSPIRKALKLTRLDPQDAWLPITESRNGNAYYAAFHTLCSGIGIQALVLPVAFAILGWAWGMITLVLAFIWQLYTLYLLVQLHESVETGMRYSRYIQLACATFGERLGKWLALFPIMYLAGGTCVALIVIGGSTMKTFFEIVCAGTCTATKLTTVEWYLVFTCGAVLLSQLPNLNSIAGVSLIGAITAVGYCTIIWVVSVTEGRVPNVSYNPVRAGKQIARAFDLLNALGIVAFAFRGHNLILEIQATMPSSEKHPSRVPMWSGVKFSYALIAACIFPLAIGGYWAYGRDIPVNGGMLAALYMFHGQDTAQWILGLTSVFIIINALSSFQIYGMPMFDDMESKYTTRFKKPCTWWLRVIIRCMFGYGCFFVAVAIPFLGSFAGLIGGIGLPVTLAYPCFMWLKIKKPKAYSSTWWLNWILGVLGMGLSGILIAAGLYVVIDTGIQVSFFKPH
;
A
#
# COMPACT_ATOMS: atom_id res chain seq x y z
N MET A 1 64.99 -27.32 29.60
CA MET A 1 63.98 -27.21 30.68
C MET A 1 62.73 -26.54 30.09
N GLY A 2 61.86 -27.23 29.35
CA GLY A 2 61.80 -28.67 29.11
C GLY A 2 60.84 -29.41 30.06
N GLU A 3 60.11 -30.47 29.69
CA GLU A 3 59.97 -31.31 28.45
C GLU A 3 58.45 -31.72 28.31
N VAL A 4 57.77 -32.03 27.18
CA VAL A 4 57.98 -32.91 25.98
C VAL A 4 57.76 -34.41 26.28
N ASP A 5 56.92 -35.25 25.64
CA ASP A 5 55.71 -35.19 24.73
C ASP A 5 54.98 -36.58 24.83
N GLU A 6 54.02 -37.15 24.04
CA GLU A 6 53.35 -37.02 22.70
C GLU A 6 51.85 -37.50 22.85
N VAL A 7 50.84 -37.39 21.94
CA VAL A 7 50.49 -38.07 20.65
C VAL A 7 50.35 -39.64 20.80
N SER A 8 49.42 -40.42 20.18
CA SER A 8 48.74 -40.40 18.86
C SER A 8 47.41 -41.21 18.71
N SER A 9 46.83 -41.15 17.48
CA SER A 9 46.07 -42.17 16.69
C SER A 9 44.63 -42.68 17.01
N ALA A 10 44.01 -43.30 15.97
CA ALA A 10 42.63 -43.83 15.81
C ALA A 10 42.68 -44.99 14.75
N PRO A 11 41.60 -45.53 14.10
CA PRO A 11 40.12 -45.41 14.23
C PRO A 11 39.39 -46.80 14.18
N ILE A 12 38.10 -46.86 13.77
CA ILE A 12 37.39 -47.92 12.96
C ILE A 12 35.91 -48.16 13.39
N THR A 13 35.03 -48.45 12.41
CA THR A 13 33.62 -48.88 12.55
C THR A 13 33.42 -50.33 12.07
N PRO A 14 32.42 -51.10 12.57
CA PRO A 14 31.32 -51.48 11.67
C PRO A 14 29.92 -51.69 12.31
N ARG A 15 28.93 -51.99 11.45
CA ARG A 15 27.54 -52.45 11.74
C ARG A 15 27.49 -54.00 11.82
N PRO A 16 26.46 -54.67 12.41
CA PRO A 16 25.12 -54.79 11.78
C PRO A 16 23.91 -54.86 12.76
N VAL A 17 22.69 -55.15 12.25
CA VAL A 17 21.38 -55.11 12.96
C VAL A 17 20.43 -56.21 12.43
N PRO A 18 19.87 -57.07 13.30
CA PRO A 18 18.40 -57.10 13.61
C PRO A 18 18.17 -57.13 15.16
N VAL A 19 17.02 -57.41 15.80
CA VAL A 19 15.70 -57.98 15.42
C VAL A 19 14.53 -57.13 15.99
N ALA A 20 13.45 -57.72 16.57
CA ALA A 20 12.18 -57.04 16.88
C ALA A 20 11.28 -57.80 17.89
N HIS A 21 10.20 -57.15 18.40
CA HIS A 21 8.87 -57.76 18.62
C HIS A 21 7.74 -56.69 18.65
N THR A 22 6.50 -57.09 18.33
CA THR A 22 5.22 -56.35 18.18
C THR A 22 4.08 -57.41 18.11
N PRO A 23 2.73 -57.13 17.96
CA PRO A 23 1.91 -55.89 17.88
C PRO A 23 0.83 -55.91 19.02
N PRO A 24 -0.53 -55.69 18.90
CA PRO A 24 -1.45 -54.97 17.96
C PRO A 24 -2.20 -53.77 18.61
N ILE A 25 -2.66 -52.69 17.92
CA ILE A 25 -3.54 -52.44 16.74
C ILE A 25 -5.06 -52.41 17.05
N THR A 26 -5.68 -51.21 16.91
CA THR A 26 -7.01 -50.91 16.30
C THR A 26 -7.30 -49.39 16.43
N SER A 27 -8.01 -48.70 15.53
CA SER A 27 -8.13 -48.80 14.07
C SER A 27 -8.68 -47.47 13.51
N ALA A 28 -8.22 -47.02 12.35
CA ALA A 28 -8.72 -45.80 11.70
C ALA A 28 -8.67 -45.89 10.16
N PRO A 29 -9.75 -45.55 9.42
CA PRO A 29 -9.75 -45.52 7.96
C PRO A 29 -9.13 -44.21 7.40
N PRO A 30 -8.66 -44.20 6.14
CA PRO A 30 -7.37 -43.56 5.86
C PRO A 30 -7.42 -42.22 5.11
N SER A 31 -6.41 -41.39 5.36
CA SER A 31 -5.95 -40.37 4.44
C SER A 31 -5.24 -41.01 3.23
N GLN A 32 -5.74 -40.80 2.01
CA GLN A 32 -4.98 -41.12 0.78
C GLN A 32 -4.29 -39.87 0.22
N PHE A 33 -2.97 -39.80 0.39
CA PHE A 33 -2.13 -38.88 -0.37
C PHE A 33 -1.94 -39.40 -1.80
N HIS A 34 -2.30 -38.60 -2.80
CA HIS A 34 -1.81 -38.77 -4.17
C HIS A 34 -1.23 -37.47 -4.72
N SER A 35 0.10 -37.45 -4.83
CA SER A 35 0.83 -36.67 -5.84
C SER A 35 1.26 -37.65 -6.96
N PRO A 36 1.63 -37.20 -8.17
CA PRO A 36 1.74 -35.82 -8.65
C PRO A 36 1.04 -35.54 -10.02
N SER A 37 1.18 -34.30 -10.48
CA SER A 37 1.23 -33.87 -11.90
C SER A 37 -0.06 -33.62 -12.72
N LEU A 38 0.06 -32.59 -13.57
CA LEU A 38 -0.52 -32.38 -14.90
C LEU A 38 -1.94 -32.88 -15.27
N THR A 39 -2.81 -31.88 -15.48
CA THR A 39 -3.77 -31.77 -16.60
C THR A 39 -4.72 -32.94 -16.91
N ARG A 40 -6.02 -32.68 -16.71
CA ARG A 40 -7.00 -32.80 -17.80
C ARG A 40 -8.18 -31.84 -17.63
N SER A 41 -8.73 -31.40 -18.75
CA SER A 41 -10.10 -30.86 -18.81
C SER A 41 -11.08 -32.01 -19.01
N PRO A 42 -12.36 -31.88 -18.60
CA PRO A 42 -13.41 -32.76 -19.06
C PRO A 42 -13.59 -32.62 -20.58
N LEU A 43 -13.78 -33.74 -21.29
CA LEU A 43 -14.03 -33.81 -22.72
C LEU A 43 -15.43 -34.39 -22.98
N LEU A 44 -16.15 -33.83 -23.95
CA LEU A 44 -17.31 -34.41 -24.64
C LEU A 44 -17.65 -33.52 -25.87
N HIS A 45 -18.05 -34.00 -27.04
CA HIS A 45 -17.45 -34.99 -27.96
C HIS A 45 -18.02 -34.75 -29.38
N SER A 46 -17.32 -35.18 -30.45
CA SER A 46 -17.90 -35.41 -31.80
C SER A 46 -18.38 -34.15 -32.60
N PRO A 47 -18.68 -34.24 -33.92
CA PRO A 47 -17.59 -34.13 -34.90
C PRO A 47 -17.88 -33.31 -36.19
N SER A 48 -16.81 -33.11 -36.97
CA SER A 48 -16.77 -33.08 -38.45
C SER A 48 -17.67 -32.15 -39.31
N SER A 49 -16.94 -31.36 -40.12
CA SER A 49 -17.22 -31.05 -41.55
C SER A 49 -17.91 -29.73 -41.94
N ASN A 50 -17.35 -29.12 -43.01
CA ASN A 50 -17.99 -28.57 -44.22
C ASN A 50 -19.27 -27.71 -44.08
N ARG A 51 -19.40 -26.52 -44.70
CA ARG A 51 -18.77 -26.01 -45.96
C ARG A 51 -18.69 -24.46 -45.99
N ARG A 52 -18.15 -23.90 -47.08
CA ARG A 52 -18.05 -22.45 -47.36
C ARG A 52 -19.37 -21.84 -47.90
N PRO A 53 -19.55 -20.50 -47.85
CA PRO A 53 -20.84 -19.84 -48.13
C PRO A 53 -21.13 -19.62 -49.64
N GLY A 54 -22.42 -19.37 -49.94
CA GLY A 54 -22.93 -18.80 -51.19
C GLY A 54 -23.59 -17.43 -50.97
N PRO A 55 -23.82 -16.61 -52.01
CA PRO A 55 -24.17 -15.21 -51.88
C PRO A 55 -25.68 -14.94 -51.65
N VAL A 56 -25.98 -13.82 -50.99
CA VAL A 56 -27.34 -13.27 -50.85
C VAL A 56 -27.67 -12.40 -52.06
N VAL A 57 -28.77 -12.70 -52.75
CA VAL A 57 -29.37 -11.85 -53.79
C VAL A 57 -30.40 -10.92 -53.14
N ILE A 58 -30.44 -9.65 -53.55
CA ILE A 58 -31.43 -8.66 -53.09
C ILE A 58 -32.52 -8.50 -54.15
N PRO A 59 -33.80 -8.67 -53.76
CA PRO A 59 -34.90 -7.90 -54.33
C PRO A 59 -35.44 -6.86 -53.32
N LYS A 60 -36.06 -5.78 -53.83
CA LYS A 60 -36.72 -4.75 -53.01
C LYS A 60 -38.25 -4.90 -53.06
N THR A 61 -38.92 -4.69 -51.92
CA THR A 61 -40.23 -3.99 -51.70
C THR A 61 -41.38 -4.17 -52.73
N PRO A 62 -42.64 -4.40 -52.27
CA PRO A 62 -43.43 -3.26 -51.77
C PRO A 62 -44.47 -3.50 -50.64
N ASN A 63 -44.99 -2.37 -50.12
CA ASN A 63 -46.20 -2.10 -49.32
C ASN A 63 -47.33 -3.18 -49.29
N LYS A 64 -48.15 -3.34 -48.25
CA LYS A 64 -49.03 -2.29 -47.65
C LYS A 64 -49.73 -2.73 -46.32
N SER A 65 -50.48 -1.80 -45.71
CA SER A 65 -51.63 -1.93 -44.77
C SER A 65 -51.49 -2.39 -43.29
N ARG A 66 -51.93 -1.47 -42.41
CA ARG A 66 -52.51 -1.56 -41.06
C ARG A 66 -53.17 -2.91 -40.64
N ASN A 67 -53.05 -3.31 -39.36
CA ASN A 67 -54.12 -3.05 -38.36
C ASN A 67 -53.73 -3.33 -36.89
N ILE A 68 -54.68 -3.06 -35.98
CA ILE A 68 -54.55 -2.83 -34.52
C ILE A 68 -54.75 -4.11 -33.67
N THR A 69 -54.23 -4.06 -32.42
CA THR A 69 -54.30 -4.96 -31.24
C THR A 69 -55.62 -5.76 -30.97
N PRO A 70 -55.67 -6.78 -30.06
CA PRO A 70 -54.85 -6.94 -28.83
C PRO A 70 -54.36 -8.37 -28.48
N ARG A 71 -53.76 -8.49 -27.28
CA ARG A 71 -53.27 -9.76 -26.68
C ARG A 71 -54.44 -10.65 -26.24
N PHE A 72 -54.34 -11.96 -26.49
CA PHE A 72 -54.59 -12.96 -25.44
C PHE A 72 -53.89 -14.28 -25.74
N LEU A 73 -52.87 -14.62 -24.94
CA LEU A 73 -52.34 -15.98 -24.81
C LEU A 73 -51.38 -16.02 -23.61
N THR A 74 -51.77 -16.74 -22.56
CA THR A 74 -50.91 -17.05 -21.41
C THR A 74 -50.24 -18.41 -21.63
N PRO A 75 -48.98 -18.50 -22.07
CA PRO A 75 -48.24 -19.75 -21.99
C PRO A 75 -47.90 -20.03 -20.52
N LEU A 76 -48.35 -21.19 -20.02
CA LEU A 76 -48.19 -21.71 -18.67
C LEU A 76 -47.03 -21.06 -17.89
N GLY A 77 -47.40 -20.25 -16.90
CA GLY A 77 -46.47 -19.75 -15.90
C GLY A 77 -46.06 -20.87 -14.96
N SER A 78 -45.14 -21.74 -15.42
CA SER A 78 -44.50 -22.74 -14.56
C SER A 78 -43.98 -22.08 -13.28
N PRO A 79 -43.93 -22.78 -12.13
CA PRO A 79 -43.38 -22.21 -10.89
C PRO A 79 -41.98 -21.60 -11.10
N ILE A 80 -41.19 -22.23 -11.96
CA ILE A 80 -39.87 -21.78 -12.45
C ILE A 80 -39.94 -20.35 -13.07
N ARG A 81 -40.95 -20.04 -13.89
CA ARG A 81 -41.10 -18.72 -14.55
C ARG A 81 -41.59 -17.62 -13.60
N LYS A 82 -42.22 -17.96 -12.47
CA LYS A 82 -42.44 -17.01 -11.35
C LYS A 82 -41.18 -16.84 -10.49
N ALA A 83 -40.54 -17.94 -10.10
CA ALA A 83 -39.31 -17.93 -9.31
C ALA A 83 -38.19 -17.11 -9.99
N LEU A 84 -38.07 -17.17 -11.32
CA LEU A 84 -37.15 -16.37 -12.13
C LEU A 84 -37.36 -14.84 -12.09
N ARG A 85 -38.38 -14.31 -11.40
CA ARG A 85 -38.59 -12.85 -11.25
C ARG A 85 -38.09 -12.26 -9.94
N LEU A 86 -37.94 -13.05 -8.87
CA LEU A 86 -37.58 -12.54 -7.54
C LEU A 86 -36.12 -12.81 -7.17
N THR A 87 -35.22 -12.33 -8.03
CA THR A 87 -33.78 -12.08 -7.72
C THR A 87 -33.12 -11.40 -8.92
N LYS A 88 -33.58 -10.21 -9.32
CA LYS A 88 -32.88 -9.42 -10.35
C LYS A 88 -31.65 -8.73 -9.74
N LEU A 89 -30.63 -9.53 -9.48
CA LEU A 89 -29.28 -9.09 -9.17
C LEU A 89 -28.67 -8.39 -10.40
N ASP A 90 -27.86 -7.36 -10.20
CA ASP A 90 -26.95 -6.93 -11.27
C ASP A 90 -25.88 -8.04 -11.44
N PRO A 91 -25.62 -8.57 -12.65
CA PRO A 91 -24.53 -9.51 -12.87
C PRO A 91 -23.15 -8.98 -12.42
N GLN A 92 -23.02 -7.65 -12.30
CA GLN A 92 -21.84 -6.98 -11.79
C GLN A 92 -21.68 -7.08 -10.25
N ASP A 93 -22.77 -7.24 -9.48
CA ASP A 93 -22.73 -7.44 -8.02
C ASP A 93 -22.03 -8.75 -7.65
N ALA A 94 -22.10 -9.78 -8.49
CA ALA A 94 -21.48 -11.08 -8.23
C ALA A 94 -19.94 -11.06 -8.16
N TRP A 95 -19.33 -9.88 -8.29
CA TRP A 95 -17.88 -9.66 -8.36
C TRP A 95 -17.34 -8.61 -7.39
N LEU A 96 -18.17 -8.15 -6.45
CA LEU A 96 -17.87 -7.04 -5.56
C LEU A 96 -17.77 -7.53 -4.10
N PRO A 97 -16.82 -7.04 -3.28
CA PRO A 97 -16.48 -7.60 -1.96
C PRO A 97 -17.65 -7.83 -0.99
N ILE A 98 -18.72 -7.07 -1.12
CA ILE A 98 -19.90 -7.17 -0.26
C ILE A 98 -20.88 -8.24 -0.77
N THR A 99 -20.82 -8.59 -2.06
CA THR A 99 -21.88 -9.29 -2.79
C THR A 99 -21.43 -10.52 -3.60
N GLU A 100 -20.12 -10.77 -3.72
CA GLU A 100 -19.55 -11.95 -4.39
C GLU A 100 -19.75 -13.25 -3.62
N SER A 101 -19.91 -13.17 -2.30
CA SER A 101 -20.16 -14.28 -1.40
C SER A 101 -21.49 -14.03 -0.72
N ARG A 102 -22.48 -14.90 -0.97
CA ARG A 102 -23.83 -14.76 -0.41
C ARG A 102 -24.21 -15.89 0.55
N ASN A 103 -23.27 -16.23 1.44
CA ASN A 103 -23.32 -17.34 2.40
C ASN A 103 -23.51 -16.88 3.86
N GLY A 104 -23.77 -15.59 4.09
CA GLY A 104 -23.92 -14.98 5.41
C GLY A 104 -25.20 -15.42 6.13
N ASN A 105 -25.17 -15.37 7.46
CA ASN A 105 -26.26 -15.84 8.33
C ASN A 105 -26.45 -14.90 9.54
N ALA A 106 -27.40 -15.23 10.42
CA ALA A 106 -27.73 -14.41 11.59
C ALA A 106 -26.53 -14.16 12.53
N TYR A 107 -25.65 -15.15 12.72
CA TYR A 107 -24.43 -14.99 13.53
C TYR A 107 -23.44 -14.04 12.86
N TYR A 108 -23.25 -14.14 11.53
CA TYR A 108 -22.35 -13.25 10.80
C TYR A 108 -22.84 -11.79 10.90
N ALA A 109 -24.13 -11.56 10.69
CA ALA A 109 -24.72 -10.25 10.93
C ALA A 109 -24.56 -9.78 12.38
N ALA A 110 -24.71 -10.68 13.36
CA ALA A 110 -24.51 -10.33 14.76
C ALA A 110 -23.08 -9.88 15.05
N PHE A 111 -22.08 -10.61 14.54
CA PHE A 111 -20.66 -10.32 14.74
C PHE A 111 -20.24 -9.02 14.04
N HIS A 112 -20.64 -8.83 12.77
CA HIS A 112 -20.38 -7.59 12.04
C HIS A 112 -21.05 -6.38 12.72
N THR A 113 -22.31 -6.52 13.17
CA THR A 113 -23.04 -5.42 13.82
C THR A 113 -22.49 -5.10 15.21
N LEU A 114 -22.02 -6.08 15.97
CA LEU A 114 -21.37 -5.85 17.28
C LEU A 114 -20.03 -5.13 17.12
N CYS A 115 -19.11 -5.70 16.34
CA CYS A 115 -17.78 -5.12 16.15
C CYS A 115 -17.85 -3.75 15.46
N SER A 116 -18.74 -3.55 14.49
CA SER A 116 -18.90 -2.23 13.86
C SER A 116 -19.68 -1.23 14.71
N GLY A 117 -20.53 -1.67 15.64
CA GLY A 117 -21.39 -0.83 16.47
C GLY A 117 -20.76 -0.40 17.80
N ILE A 118 -19.93 -1.24 18.42
CA ILE A 118 -19.17 -0.92 19.64
C ILE A 118 -17.74 -0.54 19.24
N GLY A 119 -17.44 0.75 19.11
CA GLY A 119 -16.08 1.27 18.89
C GLY A 119 -15.62 2.14 20.07
N ILE A 120 -14.37 2.63 20.05
CA ILE A 120 -13.88 3.53 21.12
C ILE A 120 -14.71 4.82 21.23
N GLN A 121 -15.47 5.17 20.19
CA GLN A 121 -16.44 6.26 20.18
C GLN A 121 -17.49 6.11 21.29
N ALA A 122 -17.72 4.89 21.79
CA ALA A 122 -18.45 4.61 23.01
C ALA A 122 -17.83 5.26 24.26
N LEU A 123 -16.49 5.32 24.33
CA LEU A 123 -15.78 5.78 25.53
C LEU A 123 -15.88 7.30 25.72
N VAL A 124 -16.28 8.07 24.71
CA VAL A 124 -16.65 9.49 24.87
C VAL A 124 -18.13 9.69 25.23
N LEU A 125 -18.96 8.64 25.27
CA LEU A 125 -20.37 8.75 25.65
C LEU A 125 -20.58 9.35 27.06
N PRO A 126 -19.78 9.03 28.10
CA PRO A 126 -19.81 9.74 29.38
C PRO A 126 -19.54 11.25 29.30
N VAL A 127 -18.76 11.73 28.32
CA VAL A 127 -18.48 13.18 28.14
C VAL A 127 -19.77 13.94 27.80
N ALA A 128 -20.71 13.30 27.09
CA ALA A 128 -22.03 13.90 26.86
C ALA A 128 -22.83 14.08 28.17
N PHE A 129 -22.64 13.21 29.18
CA PHE A 129 -23.29 13.35 30.49
C PHE A 129 -22.66 14.47 31.33
N ALA A 130 -21.37 14.76 31.17
CA ALA A 130 -20.74 15.93 31.78
C ALA A 130 -21.40 17.25 31.34
N ILE A 131 -21.94 17.31 30.13
CA ILE A 131 -22.58 18.50 29.54
C ILE A 131 -24.12 18.48 29.74
N LEU A 132 -24.77 17.32 29.56
CA LEU A 132 -26.23 17.17 29.67
C LEU A 132 -26.72 16.99 31.12
N GLY A 133 -25.87 16.44 32.00
CA GLY A 133 -26.26 15.94 33.32
C GLY A 133 -27.02 14.60 33.28
N TRP A 134 -27.21 14.00 34.45
CA TRP A 134 -27.83 12.67 34.63
C TRP A 134 -29.12 12.44 33.84
N ALA A 135 -30.13 13.30 34.03
CA ALA A 135 -31.46 13.10 33.45
C ALA A 135 -31.45 13.23 31.93
N TRP A 136 -30.91 14.32 31.39
CA TRP A 136 -30.90 14.57 29.94
C TRP A 136 -29.90 13.67 29.20
N GLY A 137 -28.77 13.30 29.81
CA GLY A 137 -27.85 12.29 29.28
C GLY A 137 -28.54 10.94 29.09
N LEU A 138 -29.22 10.44 30.14
CA LEU A 138 -29.94 9.17 30.06
C LEU A 138 -31.09 9.23 29.04
N ILE A 139 -31.89 10.29 29.03
CA ILE A 139 -32.97 10.50 28.05
C ILE A 139 -32.41 10.54 26.62
N ALA A 140 -31.33 11.28 26.38
CA ALA A 140 -30.72 11.37 25.05
C ALA A 140 -30.20 10.01 24.55
N VAL A 141 -29.53 9.24 25.40
CA VAL A 141 -29.02 7.90 25.05
C VAL A 141 -30.16 6.91 24.79
N VAL A 142 -31.24 6.91 25.60
CA VAL A 142 -32.43 6.08 25.38
C VAL A 142 -33.11 6.42 24.06
N LEU A 143 -33.39 7.71 23.81
CA LEU A 143 -34.08 8.16 22.59
C LEU A 143 -33.25 7.91 21.34
N ALA A 144 -31.95 8.17 21.38
CA ALA A 144 -31.02 7.86 20.30
C ALA A 144 -31.04 6.35 20.01
N PHE A 145 -30.84 5.50 21.01
CA PHE A 145 -30.83 4.04 20.83
C PHE A 145 -32.14 3.50 20.22
N ILE A 146 -33.31 3.95 20.71
CA ILE A 146 -34.62 3.49 20.22
C ILE A 146 -34.87 3.92 18.77
N TRP A 147 -34.69 5.21 18.46
CA TRP A 147 -34.85 5.74 17.09
C TRP A 147 -33.85 5.07 16.13
N GLN A 148 -32.62 4.86 16.59
CA GLN A 148 -31.56 4.30 15.78
C GLN A 148 -31.77 2.80 15.47
N LEU A 149 -32.29 2.02 16.42
CA LEU A 149 -32.75 0.64 16.20
C LEU A 149 -33.99 0.58 15.30
N TYR A 150 -34.88 1.58 15.38
CA TYR A 150 -36.04 1.69 14.49
C TYR A 150 -35.62 1.91 13.03
N THR A 151 -34.65 2.79 12.75
CA THR A 151 -34.19 3.00 11.35
C THR A 151 -33.38 1.82 10.79
N LEU A 152 -32.69 1.04 11.63
CA LEU A 152 -32.15 -0.26 11.22
C LEU A 152 -33.26 -1.21 10.72
N TYR A 153 -34.37 -1.31 11.45
CA TYR A 153 -35.53 -2.11 11.04
C TYR A 153 -36.05 -1.67 9.65
N LEU A 154 -36.15 -0.37 9.41
CA LEU A 154 -36.57 0.16 8.11
C LEU A 154 -35.62 -0.28 6.99
N LEU A 155 -34.30 -0.09 7.16
CA LEU A 155 -33.30 -0.47 6.15
C LEU A 155 -33.36 -1.98 5.86
N VAL A 156 -33.45 -2.81 6.90
CA VAL A 156 -33.55 -4.27 6.75
C VAL A 156 -34.81 -4.72 5.99
N GLN A 157 -35.89 -3.95 6.10
CA GLN A 157 -37.14 -4.16 5.34
C GLN A 157 -37.13 -3.52 3.94
N LEU A 158 -36.15 -2.68 3.61
CA LEU A 158 -36.04 -1.96 2.32
C LEU A 158 -35.02 -2.56 1.35
N HIS A 159 -34.06 -3.33 1.84
CA HIS A 159 -33.07 -4.09 1.06
C HIS A 159 -33.69 -4.96 -0.07
N GLU A 160 -34.95 -5.41 0.07
CA GLU A 160 -35.66 -6.20 -0.94
C GLU A 160 -36.97 -5.51 -1.40
N SER A 161 -37.08 -5.30 -2.72
CA SER A 161 -38.26 -4.70 -3.35
C SER A 161 -39.23 -5.77 -3.87
N ILE A 162 -40.42 -5.81 -3.26
CA ILE A 162 -41.52 -6.70 -3.70
C ILE A 162 -42.10 -6.23 -5.04
N GLU A 163 -42.15 -4.91 -5.30
CA GLU A 163 -42.70 -4.35 -6.55
C GLU A 163 -41.82 -4.62 -7.77
N THR A 164 -40.49 -4.56 -7.60
CA THR A 164 -39.53 -4.57 -8.74
C THR A 164 -38.66 -5.82 -8.83
N GLY A 165 -38.69 -6.70 -7.82
CA GLY A 165 -37.82 -7.89 -7.74
C GLY A 165 -36.33 -7.58 -7.61
N MET A 166 -35.98 -6.31 -7.36
CA MET A 166 -34.62 -5.83 -7.15
C MET A 166 -34.19 -6.02 -5.70
N ARG A 167 -32.91 -6.37 -5.52
CA ARG A 167 -32.20 -6.34 -4.24
C ARG A 167 -31.29 -5.11 -4.23
N TYR A 168 -31.40 -4.28 -3.20
CA TYR A 168 -30.57 -3.11 -3.00
C TYR A 168 -29.37 -3.49 -2.11
N SER A 169 -28.35 -4.07 -2.74
CA SER A 169 -27.12 -4.56 -2.08
C SER A 169 -26.29 -3.47 -1.40
N ARG A 170 -26.59 -2.19 -1.65
CA ARG A 170 -25.85 -1.03 -1.15
C ARG A 170 -26.81 0.10 -0.76
N TYR A 171 -26.47 0.87 0.27
CA TYR A 171 -27.21 2.07 0.68
C TYR A 171 -27.28 3.11 -0.46
N ILE A 172 -26.19 3.35 -1.17
CA ILE A 172 -26.16 4.28 -2.31
C ILE A 172 -27.13 3.82 -3.42
N GLN A 173 -27.28 2.52 -3.63
CA GLN A 173 -28.21 1.96 -4.62
C GLN A 173 -29.68 2.16 -4.20
N LEU A 174 -29.99 1.97 -2.91
CA LEU A 174 -31.31 2.26 -2.34
C LEU A 174 -31.66 3.76 -2.44
N ALA A 175 -30.69 4.64 -2.13
CA ALA A 175 -30.84 6.09 -2.28
C ALA A 175 -31.08 6.51 -3.73
N CYS A 176 -30.35 5.94 -4.70
CA CYS A 176 -30.57 6.17 -6.14
C CYS A 176 -31.97 5.76 -6.59
N ALA A 177 -32.49 4.63 -6.09
CA ALA A 177 -33.84 4.15 -6.40
C ALA A 177 -34.94 5.00 -5.74
N THR A 178 -34.66 5.60 -4.58
CA THR A 178 -35.60 6.43 -3.82
C THR A 178 -35.70 7.86 -4.35
N PHE A 179 -34.55 8.52 -4.51
CA PHE A 179 -34.44 9.95 -4.78
C PHE A 179 -34.02 10.28 -6.22
N GLY A 180 -33.84 9.26 -7.08
CA GLY A 180 -33.33 9.39 -8.43
C GLY A 180 -31.80 9.39 -8.50
N GLU A 181 -31.25 9.05 -9.67
CA GLU A 181 -29.82 8.70 -9.80
C GLU A 181 -28.85 9.83 -9.43
N LYS A 182 -29.17 11.10 -9.76
CA LYS A 182 -28.28 12.23 -9.43
C LYS A 182 -28.34 12.59 -7.94
N LEU A 183 -29.55 12.82 -7.43
CA LEU A 183 -29.76 13.26 -6.05
C LEU A 183 -29.43 12.14 -5.04
N GLY A 184 -29.85 10.90 -5.32
CA GLY A 184 -29.54 9.74 -4.48
C GLY A 184 -28.04 9.42 -4.39
N LYS A 185 -27.26 9.65 -5.46
CA LYS A 185 -25.80 9.60 -5.38
C LYS A 185 -25.25 10.70 -4.47
N TRP A 186 -25.67 11.95 -4.64
CA TRP A 186 -25.19 13.06 -3.80
C TRP A 186 -25.51 12.88 -2.31
N LEU A 187 -26.77 12.57 -1.97
CA LEU A 187 -27.21 12.42 -0.58
C LEU A 187 -26.53 11.26 0.15
N ALA A 188 -26.20 10.16 -0.55
CA ALA A 188 -25.62 8.97 0.07
C ALA A 188 -24.09 8.87 -0.08
N LEU A 189 -23.51 9.20 -1.24
CA LEU A 189 -22.08 8.96 -1.49
C LEU A 189 -21.19 9.76 -0.55
N PHE A 190 -21.40 11.08 -0.42
CA PHE A 190 -20.53 11.92 0.40
C PHE A 190 -20.58 11.53 1.89
N PRO A 191 -21.75 11.43 2.56
CA PRO A 191 -21.78 11.06 3.97
C PRO A 191 -21.31 9.62 4.24
N ILE A 192 -21.50 8.67 3.31
CA ILE A 192 -21.02 7.28 3.50
C ILE A 192 -19.50 7.19 3.27
N MET A 193 -18.95 7.85 2.26
CA MET A 193 -17.50 7.96 2.06
C MET A 193 -16.83 8.62 3.28
N TYR A 194 -17.45 9.67 3.82
CA TYR A 194 -16.98 10.37 5.02
C TYR A 194 -17.06 9.51 6.28
N LEU A 195 -18.21 8.89 6.58
CA LEU A 195 -18.43 8.11 7.80
C LEU A 195 -17.67 6.77 7.82
N ALA A 196 -17.43 6.16 6.67
CA ALA A 196 -16.60 4.96 6.58
C ALA A 196 -15.10 5.31 6.50
N GLY A 197 -14.71 6.19 5.57
CA GLY A 197 -13.32 6.60 5.37
C GLY A 197 -12.74 7.36 6.55
N GLY A 198 -13.40 8.44 6.97
CA GLY A 198 -12.96 9.29 8.09
C GLY A 198 -12.84 8.53 9.41
N THR A 199 -13.72 7.55 9.68
CA THR A 199 -13.55 6.71 10.87
C THR A 199 -12.56 5.55 10.67
N CYS A 200 -12.22 5.14 9.45
CA CYS A 200 -11.01 4.33 9.23
C CYS A 200 -9.74 5.12 9.59
N CYS A 201 -9.68 6.43 9.31
CA CYS A 201 -8.63 7.32 9.83
C CYS A 201 -8.66 7.38 11.37
N ALA A 202 -9.84 7.57 11.96
CA ALA A 202 -9.97 7.64 13.42
C ALA A 202 -9.53 6.33 14.10
N LEU A 203 -9.96 5.17 13.58
CA LEU A 203 -9.55 3.84 14.07
C LEU A 203 -8.04 3.64 14.01
N ILE A 204 -7.36 4.23 13.03
CA ILE A 204 -5.88 4.23 12.94
C ILE A 204 -5.26 5.05 14.08
N ALA A 205 -5.71 6.29 14.31
CA ALA A 205 -5.20 7.13 15.39
C ALA A 205 -5.47 6.53 16.78
N ILE A 206 -6.66 5.94 16.95
CA ILE A 206 -7.15 5.28 18.16
C ILE A 206 -6.38 3.99 18.45
N GLY A 207 -6.30 3.10 17.46
CA GLY A 207 -5.64 1.81 17.62
C GLY A 207 -4.15 1.98 17.84
N GLY A 208 -3.52 2.92 17.14
CA GLY A 208 -2.12 3.26 17.35
C GLY A 208 -1.84 3.90 18.71
N SER A 209 -2.60 4.93 19.11
CA SER A 209 -2.42 5.52 20.46
C SER A 209 -2.66 4.49 21.57
N THR A 210 -3.59 3.55 21.40
CA THR A 210 -3.82 2.49 22.38
C THR A 210 -2.72 1.41 22.35
N MET A 211 -2.12 1.10 21.18
CA MET A 211 -0.90 0.28 21.11
C MET A 211 0.27 0.94 21.85
N LYS A 212 0.40 2.27 21.79
CA LYS A 212 1.40 3.01 22.58
C LYS A 212 1.20 2.82 24.08
N THR A 213 -0.02 3.08 24.55
CA THR A 213 -0.37 2.92 25.96
C THR A 213 -0.20 1.47 26.42
N PHE A 214 -0.62 0.49 25.62
CA PHE A 214 -0.39 -0.94 25.89
C PHE A 214 1.08 -1.28 26.14
N PHE A 215 1.96 -0.82 25.25
CA PHE A 215 3.40 -1.02 25.36
C PHE A 215 3.97 -0.32 26.60
N GLU A 216 3.58 0.92 26.87
CA GLU A 216 4.04 1.68 28.04
C GLU A 216 3.61 1.03 29.37
N ILE A 217 2.47 0.33 29.42
CA ILE A 217 2.01 -0.45 30.58
C ILE A 217 2.86 -1.73 30.77
N ILE A 218 3.08 -2.52 29.71
CA ILE A 218 3.88 -3.75 29.80
C ILE A 218 5.34 -3.44 30.12
N CYS A 219 5.87 -2.34 29.57
CA CYS A 219 7.27 -1.95 29.65
C CYS A 219 7.58 -0.96 30.77
N ALA A 220 6.84 -1.00 31.89
CA ALA A 220 6.93 -0.08 33.02
C ALA A 220 8.32 -0.09 33.72
N GLY A 221 9.30 0.59 33.11
CA GLY A 221 10.71 0.60 33.54
C GLY A 221 11.52 -0.65 33.17
N THR A 222 10.85 -1.74 32.79
CA THR A 222 11.46 -3.09 32.65
C THR A 222 11.93 -3.45 31.24
N CYS A 223 11.36 -2.85 30.17
CA CYS A 223 11.85 -3.07 28.82
C CYS A 223 13.02 -2.15 28.50
N THR A 224 14.11 -2.73 27.98
CA THR A 224 15.22 -2.01 27.34
C THR A 224 14.89 -1.53 25.92
N ALA A 225 13.69 -1.83 25.41
CA ALA A 225 13.21 -1.37 24.12
C ALA A 225 12.99 0.16 24.11
N THR A 226 13.32 0.81 23.00
CA THR A 226 13.09 2.24 22.79
C THR A 226 11.60 2.59 22.83
N LYS A 227 11.26 3.87 23.09
CA LYS A 227 9.86 4.31 23.18
C LYS A 227 9.33 4.80 21.84
N LEU A 228 8.48 3.99 21.21
CA LEU A 228 7.77 4.35 19.99
C LEU A 228 6.96 5.65 20.18
N THR A 229 7.14 6.63 19.30
CA THR A 229 6.33 7.86 19.30
C THR A 229 4.87 7.58 18.87
N THR A 230 3.97 8.54 19.07
CA THR A 230 2.51 8.30 18.92
C THR A 230 2.12 7.84 17.52
N VAL A 231 2.69 8.44 16.48
CA VAL A 231 2.31 8.15 15.09
C VAL A 231 2.86 6.80 14.61
N GLU A 232 3.91 6.29 15.24
CA GLU A 232 4.57 5.04 14.83
C GLU A 232 3.60 3.86 14.89
N TRP A 233 2.91 3.80 16.03
CA TRP A 233 1.84 2.86 16.27
C TRP A 233 0.65 3.04 15.34
N TYR A 234 0.41 4.25 14.81
CA TYR A 234 -0.63 4.46 13.80
C TYR A 234 -0.31 3.62 12.54
N LEU A 235 0.98 3.41 12.19
CA LEU A 235 1.32 2.49 11.10
C LEU A 235 1.38 1.02 11.53
N VAL A 236 1.88 0.70 12.73
CA VAL A 236 1.84 -0.71 13.22
C VAL A 236 0.39 -1.22 13.17
N PHE A 237 -0.55 -0.38 13.64
CA PHE A 237 -1.97 -0.59 13.48
C PHE A 237 -2.41 -0.62 12.01
N THR A 238 -2.02 0.36 11.17
CA THR A 238 -2.41 0.40 9.74
C THR A 238 -1.94 -0.83 8.98
N CYS A 239 -0.75 -1.36 9.26
CA CYS A 239 -0.21 -2.56 8.63
C CYS A 239 -1.03 -3.79 9.03
N GLY A 240 -1.40 -3.94 10.31
CA GLY A 240 -2.36 -4.97 10.76
C GLY A 240 -3.76 -4.79 10.14
N ALA A 241 -4.22 -3.55 10.01
CA ALA A 241 -5.51 -3.21 9.42
C ALA A 241 -5.55 -3.52 7.91
N VAL A 242 -4.48 -3.17 7.17
CA VAL A 242 -4.31 -3.49 5.75
C VAL A 242 -4.10 -4.98 5.54
N LEU A 243 -3.42 -5.69 6.45
CA LEU A 243 -3.30 -7.17 6.44
C LEU A 243 -4.68 -7.84 6.43
N LEU A 244 -5.48 -7.56 7.46
CA LEU A 244 -6.80 -8.16 7.64
C LEU A 244 -7.76 -7.75 6.51
N SER A 245 -7.54 -6.60 5.89
CA SER A 245 -8.37 -6.13 4.77
C SER A 245 -8.22 -6.97 3.50
N GLN A 246 -7.17 -7.80 3.39
CA GLN A 246 -6.98 -8.69 2.23
C GLN A 246 -7.93 -9.89 2.22
N LEU A 247 -8.67 -10.13 3.30
CA LEU A 247 -9.78 -11.08 3.33
C LEU A 247 -10.81 -10.69 2.24
N PRO A 248 -11.14 -11.60 1.30
CA PRO A 248 -11.68 -11.22 -0.02
C PRO A 248 -13.01 -10.45 0.04
N ASN A 249 -13.90 -10.88 0.95
CA ASN A 249 -15.28 -10.41 1.06
C ASN A 249 -15.77 -10.33 2.51
N LEU A 250 -16.91 -9.66 2.72
CA LEU A 250 -17.47 -9.42 4.05
C LEU A 250 -17.74 -10.72 4.84
N ASN A 251 -18.17 -11.81 4.19
CA ASN A 251 -18.31 -13.13 4.85
C ASN A 251 -16.97 -13.72 5.34
N SER A 252 -15.86 -13.46 4.64
CA SER A 252 -14.54 -13.94 5.08
C SER A 252 -13.98 -13.19 6.29
N ILE A 253 -14.46 -11.98 6.59
CA ILE A 253 -14.11 -11.25 7.83
C ILE A 253 -15.02 -11.59 9.01
N ALA A 254 -15.94 -12.56 8.90
CA ALA A 254 -16.87 -12.92 9.98
C ALA A 254 -16.17 -13.44 11.24
N GLY A 255 -15.10 -14.25 11.08
CA GLY A 255 -14.28 -14.71 12.21
C GLY A 255 -13.50 -13.57 12.88
N VAL A 256 -12.96 -12.63 12.09
CA VAL A 256 -12.33 -11.40 12.60
C VAL A 256 -13.36 -10.54 13.34
N SER A 257 -14.57 -10.41 12.79
CA SER A 257 -15.66 -9.65 13.40
C SER A 257 -16.17 -10.28 14.70
N LEU A 258 -16.11 -11.62 14.83
CA LEU A 258 -16.41 -12.32 16.09
C LEU A 258 -15.36 -11.98 17.16
N ILE A 259 -14.08 -12.06 16.82
CA ILE A 259 -12.97 -11.72 17.73
C ILE A 259 -13.05 -10.24 18.14
N GLY A 260 -13.30 -9.34 17.18
CA GLY A 260 -13.56 -7.92 17.43
C GLY A 260 -14.78 -7.67 18.31
N ALA A 261 -15.88 -8.40 18.12
CA ALA A 261 -17.08 -8.29 18.95
C ALA A 261 -16.85 -8.77 20.40
N ILE A 262 -16.14 -9.89 20.57
CA ILE A 262 -15.77 -10.41 21.90
C ILE A 262 -14.90 -9.39 22.64
N THR A 263 -13.87 -8.85 21.98
CA THR A 263 -12.98 -7.85 22.59
C THR A 263 -13.67 -6.49 22.80
N ALA A 264 -14.64 -6.11 21.96
CA ALA A 264 -15.45 -4.91 22.17
C ALA A 264 -16.29 -4.99 23.45
N VAL A 265 -17.02 -6.09 23.64
CA VAL A 265 -17.75 -6.37 24.90
C VAL A 265 -16.75 -6.44 26.06
N GLY A 266 -15.59 -7.08 25.85
CA GLY A 266 -14.52 -7.21 26.82
C GLY A 266 -14.02 -5.87 27.37
N TYR A 267 -13.49 -4.96 26.52
CA TYR A 267 -12.96 -3.69 27.03
C TYR A 267 -14.04 -2.79 27.59
N CYS A 268 -15.23 -2.75 26.99
CA CYS A 268 -16.33 -1.96 27.57
C CYS A 268 -16.66 -2.44 28.99
N THR A 269 -16.71 -3.76 29.20
CA THR A 269 -16.99 -4.35 30.51
C THR A 269 -15.86 -4.06 31.51
N ILE A 270 -14.60 -4.29 31.14
CA ILE A 270 -13.47 -4.00 32.05
C ILE A 270 -13.44 -2.53 32.44
N ILE A 271 -13.60 -1.61 31.47
CA ILE A 271 -13.53 -0.16 31.72
C ILE A 271 -14.65 0.30 32.66
N TRP A 272 -15.91 -0.12 32.47
CA TRP A 272 -16.98 0.29 33.37
C TRP A 272 -16.91 -0.40 34.73
N VAL A 273 -16.50 -1.68 34.80
CA VAL A 273 -16.34 -2.39 36.07
C VAL A 273 -15.24 -1.72 36.91
N VAL A 274 -14.03 -1.55 36.37
CA VAL A 274 -12.91 -0.94 37.11
C VAL A 274 -13.21 0.50 37.51
N SER A 275 -13.87 1.27 36.65
CA SER A 275 -14.32 2.64 37.01
C SER A 275 -15.33 2.65 38.16
N VAL A 276 -16.03 1.55 38.45
CA VAL A 276 -16.97 1.44 39.58
C VAL A 276 -16.35 0.76 40.79
N THR A 277 -15.44 -0.21 40.63
CA THR A 277 -14.83 -0.97 41.74
C THR A 277 -13.77 -0.19 42.50
N GLU A 278 -12.93 0.60 41.80
CA GLU A 278 -11.96 1.49 42.48
C GLU A 278 -12.65 2.70 43.14
N GLY A 279 -13.97 2.85 42.92
CA GLY A 279 -14.80 3.90 43.47
C GLY A 279 -14.89 5.13 42.57
N ARG A 280 -15.36 6.23 43.15
CA ARG A 280 -15.49 7.54 42.47
C ARG A 280 -14.35 8.47 42.90
N VAL A 281 -13.94 9.36 42.01
CA VAL A 281 -12.91 10.37 42.30
C VAL A 281 -13.36 11.27 43.47
N ALA A 282 -12.42 11.61 44.34
CA ALA A 282 -12.69 12.49 45.48
C ALA A 282 -13.23 13.86 45.02
N ASN A 283 -14.30 14.33 45.68
CA ASN A 283 -14.99 15.59 45.37
C ASN A 283 -15.60 15.70 43.95
N VAL A 284 -15.84 14.57 43.27
CA VAL A 284 -16.47 14.51 41.94
C VAL A 284 -17.80 15.30 41.88
N SER A 285 -17.96 16.10 40.82
CA SER A 285 -19.15 16.94 40.61
C SER A 285 -20.02 16.44 39.45
N TYR A 286 -21.30 16.21 39.72
CA TYR A 286 -22.33 15.90 38.72
C TYR A 286 -23.13 17.15 38.27
N ASN A 287 -22.70 18.35 38.67
CA ASN A 287 -23.27 19.58 38.12
C ASN A 287 -22.83 19.71 36.66
N PRO A 288 -23.76 19.89 35.69
CA PRO A 288 -23.39 19.99 34.28
C PRO A 288 -22.41 21.13 34.01
N VAL A 289 -21.46 20.91 33.10
CA VAL A 289 -20.52 21.93 32.65
C VAL A 289 -21.30 23.08 31.99
N ARG A 290 -21.25 24.26 32.62
CA ARG A 290 -21.98 25.48 32.22
C ARG A 290 -21.05 26.69 32.09
N ALA A 291 -19.86 26.44 31.55
CA ALA A 291 -18.92 27.49 31.17
C ALA A 291 -19.53 28.43 30.10
N GLY A 292 -18.84 29.54 29.84
CA GLY A 292 -19.16 30.43 28.72
C GLY A 292 -20.55 31.10 28.75
N SER A 293 -20.89 31.67 27.60
CA SER A 293 -22.12 32.44 27.39
C SER A 293 -23.35 31.54 27.23
N GLN A 294 -24.56 32.14 27.22
CA GLN A 294 -25.78 31.39 26.85
C GLN A 294 -25.68 30.74 25.46
N LYS A 295 -24.97 31.36 24.50
CA LYS A 295 -24.75 30.80 23.16
C LYS A 295 -23.81 29.59 23.22
N THR A 296 -22.69 29.72 23.92
CA THR A 296 -21.70 28.65 24.14
C THR A 296 -22.39 27.41 24.70
N ARG A 297 -23.14 27.57 25.79
CA ARG A 297 -23.91 26.48 26.43
C ARG A 297 -24.91 25.78 25.49
N VAL A 298 -25.55 26.50 24.57
CA VAL A 298 -26.44 25.88 23.57
C VAL A 298 -25.65 25.06 22.56
N PHE A 299 -24.50 25.55 22.10
CA PHE A 299 -23.64 24.78 21.20
C PHE A 299 -22.97 23.59 21.91
N ASP A 300 -22.60 23.70 23.19
CA ASP A 300 -22.09 22.58 23.99
C ASP A 300 -23.15 21.47 24.13
N LEU A 301 -24.40 21.83 24.47
CA LEU A 301 -25.52 20.89 24.56
C LEU A 301 -25.78 20.17 23.22
N LEU A 302 -25.70 20.89 22.10
CA LEU A 302 -25.82 20.31 20.75
C LEU A 302 -24.61 19.41 20.41
N ASN A 303 -23.40 19.82 20.75
CA ASN A 303 -22.18 19.02 20.58
C ASN A 303 -22.24 17.72 21.39
N ALA A 304 -22.78 17.76 22.61
CA ALA A 304 -23.04 16.58 23.45
C ALA A 304 -24.06 15.61 22.82
N LEU A 305 -25.16 16.12 22.23
CA LEU A 305 -26.07 15.29 21.43
C LEU A 305 -25.38 14.70 20.18
N GLY A 306 -24.38 15.41 19.63
CA GLY A 306 -23.53 14.91 18.55
C GLY A 306 -22.64 13.76 18.98
N ILE A 307 -22.05 13.85 20.18
CA ILE A 307 -21.28 12.75 20.81
C ILE A 307 -22.16 11.53 21.05
N VAL A 308 -23.42 11.71 21.51
CA VAL A 308 -24.40 10.62 21.63
C VAL A 308 -24.70 9.98 20.27
N ALA A 309 -24.93 10.78 19.23
CA ALA A 309 -25.17 10.28 17.87
C ALA A 309 -23.94 9.54 17.29
N PHE A 310 -22.73 10.01 17.58
CA PHE A 310 -21.46 9.44 17.13
C PHE A 310 -21.13 8.09 17.78
N ALA A 311 -21.58 7.87 19.02
CA ALA A 311 -21.38 6.60 19.74
C ALA A 311 -22.18 5.43 19.13
N PHE A 312 -23.34 5.68 18.51
CA PHE A 312 -24.22 4.63 17.97
C PHE A 312 -23.93 4.31 16.49
N ARG A 313 -22.98 3.41 16.26
CA ARG A 313 -22.40 3.13 14.94
C ARG A 313 -22.95 1.86 14.25
N GLY A 314 -22.49 1.56 13.05
CA GLY A 314 -22.87 0.38 12.23
C GLY A 314 -23.97 0.63 11.18
N HIS A 315 -24.73 1.72 11.31
CA HIS A 315 -25.93 2.04 10.52
C HIS A 315 -25.72 2.09 9.01
N ASN A 316 -24.61 2.70 8.58
CA ASN A 316 -24.24 2.87 7.17
C ASN A 316 -23.66 1.59 6.52
N LEU A 317 -23.70 0.45 7.23
CA LEU A 317 -23.23 -0.86 6.76
C LEU A 317 -24.36 -1.91 6.70
N ILE A 318 -25.58 -1.58 7.13
CA ILE A 318 -26.59 -2.61 7.42
C ILE A 318 -27.10 -3.31 6.15
N LEU A 319 -27.22 -2.58 5.04
CA LEU A 319 -27.66 -3.13 3.76
C LEU A 319 -26.56 -3.98 3.13
N GLU A 320 -25.32 -3.57 3.33
CA GLU A 320 -24.10 -4.24 2.91
C GLU A 320 -23.90 -5.56 3.68
N ILE A 321 -24.09 -5.57 5.00
CA ILE A 321 -24.10 -6.80 5.81
C ILE A 321 -25.26 -7.72 5.38
N GLN A 322 -26.46 -7.18 5.13
CA GLN A 322 -27.58 -7.98 4.64
C GLN A 322 -27.35 -8.51 3.21
N ALA A 323 -26.56 -7.83 2.39
CA ALA A 323 -26.25 -8.23 1.03
C ALA A 323 -25.44 -9.55 0.97
N THR A 324 -24.71 -9.89 2.03
CA THR A 324 -23.97 -11.16 2.13
C THR A 324 -24.85 -12.38 2.37
N MET A 325 -26.15 -12.21 2.62
CA MET A 325 -27.05 -13.34 2.92
C MET A 325 -27.64 -13.98 1.65
N PRO A 326 -27.92 -15.30 1.65
CA PRO A 326 -28.79 -15.89 0.66
C PRO A 326 -30.21 -15.31 0.82
N SER A 327 -30.99 -15.31 -0.27
CA SER A 327 -32.37 -14.84 -0.23
C SER A 327 -33.21 -15.53 -1.30
N SER A 328 -34.46 -15.83 -0.98
CA SER A 328 -35.46 -16.42 -1.88
C SER A 328 -36.87 -16.01 -1.45
N GLU A 329 -37.86 -16.22 -2.32
CA GLU A 329 -39.27 -15.91 -2.05
C GLU A 329 -39.81 -16.62 -0.77
N LYS A 330 -39.32 -17.83 -0.46
CA LYS A 330 -39.67 -18.57 0.76
C LYS A 330 -38.80 -18.22 1.98
N HIS A 331 -37.57 -17.77 1.76
CA HIS A 331 -36.58 -17.48 2.81
C HIS A 331 -35.88 -16.14 2.51
N PRO A 332 -36.52 -14.99 2.84
CA PRO A 332 -35.98 -13.67 2.54
C PRO A 332 -34.93 -13.23 3.55
N SER A 333 -33.86 -12.57 3.09
CA SER A 333 -32.67 -12.21 3.90
C SER A 333 -32.99 -11.40 5.17
N ARG A 334 -34.08 -10.63 5.15
CA ARG A 334 -34.52 -9.80 6.29
C ARG A 334 -34.73 -10.58 7.59
N VAL A 335 -35.05 -11.87 7.52
CA VAL A 335 -35.31 -12.69 8.72
C VAL A 335 -34.02 -13.03 9.48
N PRO A 336 -33.02 -13.73 8.90
CA PRO A 336 -31.73 -13.93 9.57
C PRO A 336 -31.03 -12.61 9.91
N MET A 337 -31.16 -11.59 9.07
CA MET A 337 -30.60 -10.26 9.34
C MET A 337 -31.17 -9.63 10.60
N TRP A 338 -32.51 -9.55 10.73
CA TRP A 338 -33.15 -8.94 11.90
C TRP A 338 -32.91 -9.75 13.19
N THR A 339 -32.77 -11.07 13.10
CA THR A 339 -32.35 -11.89 14.25
C THR A 339 -30.94 -11.54 14.72
N GLY A 340 -29.98 -11.37 13.81
CA GLY A 340 -28.62 -10.92 14.15
C GLY A 340 -28.62 -9.53 14.78
N VAL A 341 -29.32 -8.56 14.18
CA VAL A 341 -29.41 -7.18 14.69
C VAL A 341 -29.97 -7.12 16.11
N LYS A 342 -31.06 -7.84 16.42
CA LYS A 342 -31.63 -7.86 17.79
C LYS A 342 -30.64 -8.36 18.83
N PHE A 343 -29.90 -9.43 18.52
CA PHE A 343 -28.89 -9.97 19.43
C PHE A 343 -27.75 -8.97 19.67
N SER A 344 -27.24 -8.36 18.58
CA SER A 344 -26.22 -7.30 18.70
C SER A 344 -26.72 -6.12 19.52
N TYR A 345 -27.94 -5.65 19.29
CA TYR A 345 -28.46 -4.45 19.96
C TYR A 345 -28.71 -4.66 21.45
N ALA A 346 -29.08 -5.87 21.88
CA ALA A 346 -29.12 -6.22 23.30
C ALA A 346 -27.74 -6.12 23.98
N LEU A 347 -26.70 -6.67 23.34
CA LEU A 347 -25.32 -6.62 23.86
C LEU A 347 -24.69 -5.21 23.74
N ILE A 348 -25.01 -4.44 22.69
CA ILE A 348 -24.64 -3.03 22.56
C ILE A 348 -25.23 -2.23 23.72
N ALA A 349 -26.53 -2.41 24.05
CA ALA A 349 -27.13 -1.75 25.20
C ALA A 349 -26.45 -2.16 26.52
N ALA A 350 -26.21 -3.47 26.72
CA ALA A 350 -25.53 -4.01 27.90
C ALA A 350 -24.06 -3.54 28.06
N CYS A 351 -23.42 -3.05 27.00
CA CYS A 351 -22.10 -2.41 27.08
C CYS A 351 -22.22 -0.89 27.27
N LEU A 352 -22.98 -0.21 26.40
CA LEU A 352 -22.97 1.25 26.31
C LEU A 352 -23.70 1.95 27.47
N PHE A 353 -24.76 1.35 28.02
CA PHE A 353 -25.49 1.96 29.13
C PHE A 353 -24.70 1.90 30.45
N PRO A 354 -24.14 0.74 30.88
CA PRO A 354 -23.25 0.70 32.04
C PRO A 354 -21.98 1.52 31.86
N LEU A 355 -21.44 1.61 30.64
CA LEU A 355 -20.30 2.48 30.34
C LEU A 355 -20.64 3.97 30.53
N ALA A 356 -21.77 4.43 29.98
CA ALA A 356 -22.25 5.81 30.14
C ALA A 356 -22.53 6.15 31.61
N ILE A 357 -23.27 5.28 32.30
CA ILE A 357 -23.70 5.47 33.69
C ILE A 357 -22.52 5.35 34.66
N GLY A 358 -21.76 4.25 34.58
CA GLY A 358 -20.61 3.99 35.46
C GLY A 358 -19.47 4.99 35.26
N GLY A 359 -19.17 5.37 34.01
CA GLY A 359 -18.16 6.40 33.72
C GLY A 359 -18.56 7.77 34.23
N TYR A 360 -19.82 8.18 34.04
CA TYR A 360 -20.28 9.44 34.59
C TYR A 360 -20.42 9.41 36.13
N TRP A 361 -20.73 8.25 36.72
CA TRP A 361 -20.74 8.08 38.18
C TRP A 361 -19.35 8.21 38.82
N ALA A 362 -18.33 7.59 38.21
CA ALA A 362 -16.97 7.56 38.72
C ALA A 362 -16.26 8.93 38.64
N TYR A 363 -16.42 9.60 37.49
CA TYR A 363 -15.60 10.75 37.10
C TYR A 363 -16.39 12.07 36.91
N GLY A 364 -17.73 12.00 36.88
CA GLY A 364 -18.60 13.18 36.81
C GLY A 364 -18.28 14.12 35.64
N ARG A 365 -18.13 15.41 35.94
CA ARG A 365 -17.76 16.44 34.95
C ARG A 365 -16.29 16.38 34.53
N ASP A 366 -15.43 15.70 35.30
CA ASP A 366 -13.97 15.83 35.22
C ASP A 366 -13.34 14.80 34.24
N ILE A 367 -14.19 14.16 33.41
CA ILE A 367 -13.82 13.24 32.33
C ILE A 367 -13.10 14.00 31.21
N PRO A 368 -11.90 13.58 30.76
CA PRO A 368 -11.22 14.22 29.65
C PRO A 368 -12.01 14.14 28.35
N VAL A 369 -12.33 15.29 27.75
CA VAL A 369 -12.99 15.38 26.42
C VAL A 369 -12.14 14.65 25.36
N ASN A 370 -10.82 14.80 25.44
CA ASN A 370 -9.87 14.09 24.62
C ASN A 370 -9.59 12.70 25.21
N GLY A 371 -10.13 11.65 24.58
CA GLY A 371 -9.92 10.25 24.97
C GLY A 371 -10.99 9.66 25.90
N GLY A 372 -11.86 10.49 26.48
CA GLY A 372 -13.03 10.06 27.23
C GLY A 372 -12.70 9.16 28.43
N MET A 373 -13.52 8.13 28.62
CA MET A 373 -13.43 7.19 29.73
C MET A 373 -12.14 6.37 29.75
N LEU A 374 -11.46 6.18 28.60
CA LEU A 374 -10.14 5.53 28.60
C LEU A 374 -9.08 6.46 29.21
N ALA A 375 -9.09 7.73 28.82
CA ALA A 375 -8.21 8.73 29.40
C ALA A 375 -8.51 8.94 30.89
N ALA A 376 -9.78 8.97 31.29
CA ALA A 376 -10.18 9.03 32.70
C ALA A 376 -9.66 7.83 33.51
N LEU A 377 -9.82 6.60 32.99
CA LEU A 377 -9.33 5.40 33.66
C LEU A 377 -7.80 5.44 33.88
N TYR A 378 -7.03 5.83 32.86
CA TYR A 378 -5.58 5.96 32.98
C TYR A 378 -5.13 7.13 33.87
N GLN A 379 -5.86 8.24 33.87
CA GLN A 379 -5.51 9.45 34.61
C GLN A 379 -5.84 9.33 36.10
N PHE A 380 -6.98 8.72 36.45
CA PHE A 380 -7.49 8.73 37.82
C PHE A 380 -7.28 7.41 38.57
N HIS A 381 -7.45 6.25 37.92
CA HIS A 381 -7.33 4.93 38.57
C HIS A 381 -6.13 4.12 38.02
N GLY A 382 -5.24 4.75 37.24
CA GLY A 382 -4.16 4.08 36.52
C GLY A 382 -3.00 3.58 37.39
N GLN A 383 -2.94 4.00 38.66
CA GLN A 383 -1.98 3.49 39.66
C GLN A 383 -2.59 2.37 40.51
N ASP A 384 -3.88 2.49 40.82
CA ASP A 384 -4.65 1.56 41.65
C ASP A 384 -5.03 0.29 40.88
N THR A 385 -5.32 0.44 39.58
CA THR A 385 -5.65 -0.68 38.69
C THR A 385 -4.40 -1.50 38.35
N ALA A 386 -4.46 -2.82 38.62
CA ALA A 386 -3.37 -3.73 38.30
C ALA A 386 -2.94 -3.67 36.80
N PRO A 387 -1.63 -3.52 36.48
CA PRO A 387 -1.16 -3.28 35.10
C PRO A 387 -1.61 -4.31 34.06
N TRP A 388 -1.82 -5.57 34.44
CA TRP A 388 -2.32 -6.59 33.50
C TRP A 388 -3.76 -6.34 33.04
N VAL A 389 -4.60 -5.70 33.87
CA VAL A 389 -6.00 -5.34 33.53
C VAL A 389 -6.00 -4.18 32.54
N LEU A 390 -5.15 -3.17 32.79
CA LEU A 390 -4.93 -2.05 31.87
C LEU A 390 -4.33 -2.51 30.54
N GLY A 391 -3.41 -3.48 30.57
CA GLY A 391 -2.83 -4.11 29.38
C GLY A 391 -3.88 -4.89 28.58
N LEU A 392 -4.66 -5.75 29.24
CA LEU A 392 -5.75 -6.53 28.62
C LEU A 392 -6.81 -5.62 27.98
N THR A 393 -7.18 -4.54 28.66
CA THR A 393 -8.09 -3.50 28.14
C THR A 393 -7.56 -2.91 26.83
N SER A 394 -6.28 -2.54 26.80
CA SER A 394 -5.66 -2.02 25.59
C SER A 394 -5.62 -3.05 24.46
N ILE A 395 -5.21 -4.30 24.71
CA ILE A 395 -5.25 -5.41 23.72
C ILE A 395 -6.65 -5.51 23.10
N PHE A 396 -7.69 -5.50 23.92
CA PHE A 396 -9.05 -5.65 23.48
C PHE A 396 -9.53 -4.46 22.61
N ILE A 397 -9.15 -3.23 22.95
CA ILE A 397 -9.42 -2.05 22.11
C ILE A 397 -8.70 -2.16 20.77
N ILE A 398 -7.42 -2.56 20.77
CA ILE A 398 -6.58 -2.71 19.57
C ILE A 398 -7.19 -3.75 18.63
N ILE A 399 -7.54 -4.93 19.15
CA ILE A 399 -8.14 -6.03 18.38
C ILE A 399 -9.51 -5.63 17.81
N ASN A 400 -10.36 -4.96 18.59
CA ASN A 400 -11.63 -4.48 18.07
C ASN A 400 -11.43 -3.37 17.03
N ALA A 401 -10.51 -2.42 17.22
CA ALA A 401 -10.26 -1.37 16.25
C ALA A 401 -9.73 -1.96 14.92
N LEU A 402 -8.81 -2.92 14.99
CA LEU A 402 -8.32 -3.68 13.83
C LEU A 402 -9.45 -4.40 13.10
N SER A 403 -10.36 -5.02 13.86
CA SER A 403 -11.51 -5.77 13.31
C SER A 403 -12.55 -4.82 12.70
N SER A 404 -12.87 -3.72 13.38
CA SER A 404 -13.77 -2.65 12.95
C SER A 404 -13.34 -2.07 11.61
N PHE A 405 -12.04 -1.79 11.45
CA PHE A 405 -11.49 -1.24 10.20
C PHE A 405 -11.87 -2.09 8.99
N GLN A 406 -11.95 -3.42 9.15
CA GLN A 406 -12.30 -4.33 8.05
C GLN A 406 -13.74 -4.14 7.58
N ILE A 407 -14.66 -3.96 8.53
CA ILE A 407 -16.10 -3.81 8.23
C ILE A 407 -16.35 -2.45 7.57
N TYR A 408 -15.66 -1.39 8.01
CA TYR A 408 -15.79 -0.05 7.42
C TYR A 408 -14.95 0.18 6.15
N GLY A 409 -13.87 -0.57 5.95
CA GLY A 409 -13.15 -0.59 4.68
C GLY A 409 -13.98 -1.19 3.54
N MET A 410 -14.80 -2.22 3.84
CA MET A 410 -15.54 -2.97 2.81
C MET A 410 -16.37 -2.09 1.85
N PRO A 411 -17.21 -1.12 2.26
CA PRO A 411 -17.94 -0.26 1.31
C PRO A 411 -17.04 0.67 0.49
N MET A 412 -15.87 1.04 1.02
CA MET A 412 -14.89 1.86 0.31
C MET A 412 -14.23 1.04 -0.79
N PHE A 413 -13.88 -0.22 -0.47
CA PHE A 413 -13.41 -1.19 -1.45
C PHE A 413 -14.49 -1.49 -2.48
N ASP A 414 -15.73 -1.72 -2.07
CA ASP A 414 -16.87 -2.03 -2.94
C ASP A 414 -17.14 -0.91 -3.96
N ASP A 415 -17.08 0.37 -3.55
CA ASP A 415 -17.16 1.50 -4.49
C ASP A 415 -15.95 1.56 -5.44
N MET A 416 -14.72 1.54 -4.92
CA MET A 416 -13.49 1.63 -5.71
C MET A 416 -13.36 0.47 -6.71
N GLU A 417 -13.73 -0.74 -6.30
CA GLU A 417 -13.84 -1.92 -7.15
C GLU A 417 -15.00 -1.77 -8.16
N SER A 418 -16.12 -1.14 -7.81
CA SER A 418 -17.23 -0.94 -8.76
C SER A 418 -16.96 0.08 -9.86
N LYS A 419 -16.07 1.06 -9.63
CA LYS A 419 -15.53 1.91 -10.70
C LYS A 419 -14.79 1.07 -11.74
N TYR A 420 -14.10 0.01 -11.33
CA TYR A 420 -13.52 -0.98 -12.23
C TYR A 420 -14.58 -1.92 -12.84
N THR A 421 -15.42 -2.57 -12.04
CA THR A 421 -16.38 -3.56 -12.56
C THR A 421 -17.46 -2.91 -13.44
N THR A 422 -17.68 -1.60 -13.36
CA THR A 422 -18.48 -0.83 -14.34
C THR A 422 -17.70 -0.54 -15.63
N ARG A 423 -16.46 -0.03 -15.50
CA ARG A 423 -15.43 0.21 -16.54
C ARG A 423 -15.70 -0.37 -17.94
N PHE A 424 -15.67 -1.69 -18.13
CA PHE A 424 -15.47 -2.73 -17.14
C PHE A 424 -16.30 -3.94 -17.59
N LYS A 425 -17.23 -4.42 -16.77
CA LYS A 425 -18.03 -5.63 -16.99
C LYS A 425 -17.19 -6.92 -16.96
N LYS A 426 -16.34 -7.02 -15.93
CA LYS A 426 -15.65 -8.24 -15.47
C LYS A 426 -15.27 -8.09 -13.98
N PRO A 427 -14.97 -9.16 -13.22
CA PRO A 427 -14.62 -9.04 -11.81
C PRO A 427 -13.36 -8.24 -11.55
N CYS A 428 -13.33 -7.55 -10.41
CA CYS A 428 -12.13 -6.92 -9.89
C CYS A 428 -11.10 -8.01 -9.56
N PRO A 429 -9.93 -8.03 -10.22
CA PRO A 429 -8.92 -9.04 -9.96
C PRO A 429 -8.28 -8.84 -8.59
N TRP A 430 -7.97 -9.95 -7.91
CA TRP A 430 -7.55 -9.96 -6.50
C TRP A 430 -6.46 -8.93 -6.17
N TRP A 431 -5.49 -8.74 -7.05
CA TRP A 431 -4.41 -7.79 -6.79
C TRP A 431 -4.83 -6.30 -7.04
N LEU A 432 -5.81 -5.90 -7.91
CA LEU A 432 -6.38 -4.49 -7.90
C LEU A 432 -7.20 -4.32 -6.60
N ARG A 433 -7.73 -5.40 -5.99
CA ARG A 433 -8.27 -5.33 -4.62
C ARG A 433 -7.19 -5.02 -3.59
N VAL A 434 -6.09 -5.78 -3.58
CA VAL A 434 -4.94 -5.52 -2.68
C VAL A 434 -4.47 -4.08 -2.82
N ILE A 435 -4.30 -3.62 -4.05
CA ILE A 435 -3.89 -2.26 -4.39
C ILE A 435 -4.86 -1.20 -3.86
N ILE A 436 -6.19 -1.38 -4.06
CA ILE A 436 -7.23 -0.50 -3.49
C ILE A 436 -7.08 -0.42 -1.98
N ARG A 437 -6.97 -1.59 -1.34
CA ARG A 437 -7.05 -1.75 0.11
C ARG A 437 -5.80 -1.16 0.78
N CYS A 438 -4.63 -1.36 0.19
CA CYS A 438 -3.38 -0.69 0.57
C CYS A 438 -3.46 0.83 0.34
N MET A 439 -3.84 1.31 -0.84
CA MET A 439 -3.91 2.75 -1.13
C MET A 439 -4.93 3.47 -0.23
N PHE A 440 -6.08 2.85 0.04
CA PHE A 440 -7.07 3.36 0.97
C PHE A 440 -6.53 3.37 2.42
N GLY A 441 -5.91 2.28 2.88
CA GLY A 441 -5.38 2.18 4.24
C GLY A 441 -4.28 3.20 4.52
N TYR A 442 -3.28 3.30 3.63
CA TYR A 442 -2.20 4.29 3.76
C TYR A 442 -2.71 5.74 3.52
N GLY A 443 -3.78 5.93 2.74
CA GLY A 443 -4.47 7.22 2.62
C GLY A 443 -5.22 7.63 3.90
N CYS A 444 -5.93 6.70 4.54
CA CYS A 444 -6.58 6.93 5.83
C CYS A 444 -5.56 7.20 6.93
N PHE A 445 -4.44 6.46 6.90
CA PHE A 445 -3.29 6.69 7.76
C PHE A 445 -2.76 8.13 7.62
N PHE A 446 -2.50 8.59 6.39
CA PHE A 446 -2.01 9.95 6.15
C PHE A 446 -2.95 11.02 6.75
N VAL A 447 -4.26 10.87 6.56
CA VAL A 447 -5.27 11.76 7.18
C VAL A 447 -5.27 11.66 8.71
N ALA A 448 -5.06 10.45 9.27
CA ALA A 448 -4.99 10.23 10.72
C ALA A 448 -3.78 10.92 11.38
N VAL A 449 -2.68 11.15 10.65
CA VAL A 449 -1.56 11.97 11.16
C VAL A 449 -1.78 13.46 10.90
N ALA A 450 -2.29 13.82 9.72
CA ALA A 450 -2.53 15.22 9.36
C ALA A 450 -3.58 15.88 10.26
N ILE A 451 -4.51 15.10 10.83
CA ILE A 451 -5.54 15.54 11.76
C ILE A 451 -5.54 14.60 12.98
N PRO A 452 -4.62 14.77 13.94
CA PRO A 452 -4.52 13.87 15.10
C PRO A 452 -5.67 14.07 16.11
N PHE A 453 -6.39 15.18 16.02
CA PHE A 453 -7.47 15.58 16.92
C PHE A 453 -8.88 15.15 16.45
N LEU A 454 -8.99 14.01 15.76
CA LEU A 454 -10.28 13.43 15.32
C LEU A 454 -11.28 13.15 16.46
N GLY A 455 -10.83 13.11 17.72
CA GLY A 455 -11.70 13.03 18.90
C GLY A 455 -12.49 14.33 19.15
N SER A 456 -11.86 15.50 18.99
CA SER A 456 -12.49 16.81 19.18
C SER A 456 -13.67 17.04 18.21
N PHE A 457 -13.59 16.43 17.02
CA PHE A 457 -14.63 16.45 16.00
C PHE A 457 -15.82 15.51 16.26
N ALA A 458 -15.87 14.78 17.38
CA ALA A 458 -16.90 13.76 17.64
C ALA A 458 -18.34 14.23 17.36
N GLY A 459 -18.73 15.41 17.88
CA GLY A 459 -20.07 15.94 17.64
C GLY A 459 -20.34 16.39 16.21
N LEU A 460 -19.33 16.92 15.52
CA LEU A 460 -19.41 17.26 14.09
C LEU A 460 -19.58 16.00 13.22
N ILE A 461 -18.79 14.95 13.49
CA ILE A 461 -18.87 13.67 12.77
C ILE A 461 -20.24 13.02 13.00
N GLY A 462 -20.75 13.06 14.24
CA GLY A 462 -22.12 12.66 14.56
C GLY A 462 -23.16 13.44 13.74
N GLY A 463 -23.08 14.77 13.74
CA GLY A 463 -23.96 15.65 12.98
C GLY A 463 -23.99 15.38 11.47
N ILE A 464 -22.83 15.09 10.86
CA ILE A 464 -22.70 14.72 9.44
C ILE A 464 -23.23 13.30 9.17
N GLY A 465 -23.13 12.38 10.13
CA GLY A 465 -23.66 11.02 10.02
C GLY A 465 -25.19 10.93 10.12
N LEU A 466 -25.80 11.76 10.98
CA LEU A 466 -27.23 11.72 11.32
C LEU A 466 -28.22 11.58 10.13
N PRO A 467 -28.05 12.24 8.97
CA PRO A 467 -28.97 12.08 7.85
C PRO A 467 -29.04 10.63 7.34
N VAL A 468 -27.90 9.94 7.27
CA VAL A 468 -27.82 8.54 6.82
C VAL A 468 -28.38 7.58 7.86
N THR A 469 -28.20 7.87 9.15
CA THR A 469 -28.55 6.93 10.22
C THR A 469 -29.96 7.11 10.76
N LEU A 470 -30.48 8.34 10.86
CA LEU A 470 -31.78 8.66 11.48
C LEU A 470 -32.85 9.20 10.51
N ALA A 471 -32.48 9.93 9.45
CA ALA A 471 -33.45 10.67 8.62
C ALA A 471 -33.82 9.97 7.30
N TYR A 472 -32.84 9.71 6.44
CA TYR A 472 -33.06 9.11 5.12
C TYR A 472 -33.76 7.75 5.16
N PRO A 473 -33.51 6.83 6.12
CA PRO A 473 -34.23 5.55 6.20
C PRO A 473 -35.75 5.72 6.26
N CYS A 474 -36.23 6.73 7.00
CA CYS A 474 -37.64 7.05 7.13
C CYS A 474 -38.23 7.57 5.81
N PHE A 475 -37.53 8.47 5.12
CA PHE A 475 -37.95 8.96 3.79
C PHE A 475 -37.92 7.87 2.71
N MET A 476 -36.90 6.99 2.72
CA MET A 476 -36.83 5.82 1.86
C MET A 476 -38.02 4.88 2.11
N TRP A 477 -38.37 4.63 3.38
CA TRP A 477 -39.50 3.79 3.73
C TRP A 477 -40.83 4.35 3.23
N LEU A 478 -41.09 5.64 3.49
CA LEU A 478 -42.28 6.35 3.00
C LEU A 478 -42.41 6.28 1.47
N LYS A 479 -41.31 6.53 0.74
CA LYS A 479 -41.32 6.60 -0.73
C LYS A 479 -41.46 5.22 -1.40
N ILE A 480 -40.85 4.18 -0.82
CA ILE A 480 -40.83 2.82 -1.38
C ILE A 480 -42.06 2.03 -0.95
N LYS A 481 -42.42 2.02 0.34
CA LYS A 481 -43.55 1.21 0.86
C LYS A 481 -44.92 1.89 0.68
N LYS A 482 -44.95 3.20 0.41
CA LYS A 482 -46.17 4.00 0.11
C LYS A 482 -47.33 3.69 1.07
N PRO A 483 -47.12 3.79 2.40
CA PRO A 483 -48.17 3.53 3.38
C PRO A 483 -49.34 4.51 3.18
N LYS A 484 -50.54 4.15 3.65
CA LYS A 484 -51.70 5.04 3.62
C LYS A 484 -51.34 6.40 4.24
N VAL A 485 -51.53 7.47 3.48
CA VAL A 485 -51.21 8.83 3.92
C VAL A 485 -51.98 9.15 5.20
N TYR A 486 -51.34 9.86 6.13
CA TYR A 486 -51.83 10.15 7.48
C TYR A 486 -52.06 8.94 8.41
N SER A 487 -51.67 7.71 8.01
CA SER A 487 -51.60 6.60 8.96
C SER A 487 -50.55 6.86 10.06
N PRO A 488 -50.65 6.23 11.25
CA PRO A 488 -49.67 6.41 12.33
C PRO A 488 -48.22 6.11 11.89
N LEU A 489 -48.02 5.09 11.06
CA LEU A 489 -46.70 4.77 10.50
C LEU A 489 -46.22 5.77 9.44
N TRP A 490 -47.14 6.42 8.70
CA TRP A 490 -46.77 7.53 7.81
C TRP A 490 -46.27 8.71 8.64
N TRP A 491 -47.03 9.12 9.66
CA TRP A 491 -46.66 10.23 10.54
C TRP A 491 -45.37 9.98 11.32
N LEU A 492 -45.19 8.79 11.91
CA LEU A 492 -43.98 8.41 12.64
C LEU A 492 -42.72 8.60 11.77
N ASN A 493 -42.74 8.07 10.54
CA ASN A 493 -41.59 8.22 9.63
C ASN A 493 -41.42 9.66 9.12
N TRP A 494 -42.49 10.42 8.95
CA TRP A 494 -42.39 11.79 8.47
C TRP A 494 -41.79 12.70 9.55
N VAL A 495 -42.25 12.58 10.80
CA VAL A 495 -41.73 13.32 11.95
C VAL A 495 -40.28 12.94 12.24
N LEU A 496 -39.94 11.64 12.35
CA LEU A 496 -38.56 11.20 12.57
C LEU A 496 -37.63 11.63 11.41
N GLY A 497 -38.10 11.50 10.16
CA GLY A 497 -37.33 11.94 8.99
C GLY A 497 -36.97 13.42 9.04
N VAL A 498 -37.95 14.30 9.30
CA VAL A 498 -37.72 15.75 9.37
C VAL A 498 -36.91 16.13 10.61
N LEU A 499 -37.23 15.57 11.78
CA LEU A 499 -36.51 15.84 13.03
C LEU A 499 -35.02 15.46 12.90
N GLY A 500 -34.69 14.35 12.24
CA GLY A 500 -33.31 13.93 11.98
C GLY A 500 -32.54 14.89 11.07
N MET A 501 -33.19 15.48 10.06
CA MET A 501 -32.57 16.50 9.20
C MET A 501 -32.35 17.81 9.96
N CYS A 502 -33.34 18.29 10.72
CA CYS A 502 -33.24 19.50 11.53
C CYS A 502 -32.14 19.36 12.60
N LEU A 503 -32.12 18.22 13.30
CA LEU A 503 -31.09 17.91 14.29
C LEU A 503 -29.70 17.89 13.65
N SER A 504 -29.50 17.17 12.53
CA SER A 504 -28.23 17.16 11.78
C SER A 504 -27.72 18.56 11.47
N GLY A 505 -28.56 19.45 10.95
CA GLY A 505 -28.17 20.83 10.66
C GLY A 505 -27.69 21.61 11.90
N LEU A 506 -28.40 21.47 13.02
CA LEU A 506 -28.01 22.08 14.30
C LEU A 506 -26.71 21.50 14.86
N LEU A 507 -26.50 20.18 14.75
CA LEU A 507 -25.31 19.51 15.27
C LEU A 507 -24.06 19.83 14.44
N ILE A 508 -24.20 19.98 13.11
CA ILE A 508 -23.12 20.42 12.23
C ILE A 508 -22.72 21.86 12.57
N ALA A 509 -23.70 22.77 12.75
CA ALA A 509 -23.43 24.14 13.14
C ALA A 509 -22.71 24.22 14.50
N ALA A 510 -23.15 23.43 15.49
CA ALA A 510 -22.50 23.34 16.79
C ALA A 510 -21.08 22.78 16.73
N GLY A 511 -20.86 21.67 16.00
CA GLY A 511 -19.55 21.07 15.86
C GLY A 511 -18.53 21.96 15.14
N VAL A 512 -18.97 22.73 14.14
CA VAL A 512 -18.14 23.76 13.49
C VAL A 512 -17.82 24.90 14.46
N TYR A 513 -18.82 25.43 15.19
CA TYR A 513 -18.63 26.48 16.19
C TYR A 513 -17.58 26.08 17.24
N VAL A 514 -17.76 24.90 17.87
CA VAL A 514 -16.85 24.41 18.92
C VAL A 514 -15.43 24.16 18.38
N THR A 515 -15.28 23.75 17.12
CA THR A 515 -13.94 23.60 16.51
C THR A 515 -13.20 24.93 16.47
N ILE A 516 -13.85 25.98 15.95
CA ILE A 516 -13.25 27.31 15.75
C ILE A 516 -12.91 27.94 17.11
N ASP A 517 -13.85 27.88 18.06
CA ASP A 517 -13.69 28.38 19.44
C ASP A 517 -12.52 27.67 20.18
N THR A 518 -12.22 26.41 19.84
CA THR A 518 -11.08 25.65 20.43
C THR A 518 -9.72 26.11 19.90
N GLU A 519 -9.60 26.47 18.62
CA GLU A 519 -8.33 26.94 18.04
C GLU A 519 -7.95 28.32 18.61
N GLU A 520 -8.91 29.27 18.62
CA GLU A 520 -8.74 30.65 19.12
C GLU A 520 -8.34 30.70 20.61
N ASN A 521 -8.90 29.82 21.45
CA ASN A 521 -8.52 29.73 22.86
C ASN A 521 -7.12 29.10 23.07
N SER A 522 -6.62 28.28 22.15
CA SER A 522 -5.29 27.67 22.25
C SER A 522 -4.17 28.68 22.02
N GLU A 523 -4.35 29.62 21.07
CA GLU A 523 -3.40 30.70 20.81
C GLU A 523 -3.34 31.68 22.00
N ASN A 524 -4.50 32.07 22.53
CA ASN A 524 -4.59 32.94 23.71
C ASN A 524 -3.91 32.35 24.96
N SER A 525 -4.05 31.03 25.20
CA SER A 525 -3.35 30.36 26.30
C SER A 525 -1.83 30.33 26.12
N CYS A 526 -1.32 30.28 24.88
CA CYS A 526 0.10 30.41 24.58
C CYS A 526 0.63 31.86 24.79
N LEU A 527 -0.19 32.88 24.54
CA LEU A 527 0.18 34.27 24.78
C LEU A 527 0.29 34.58 26.28
N VAL A 528 -0.70 34.21 27.10
CA VAL A 528 -0.71 34.47 28.55
C VAL A 528 0.47 33.80 29.28
N ASN A 529 0.84 32.57 28.89
CA ASN A 529 2.00 31.89 29.45
C ASN A 529 3.35 32.60 29.17
N ARG A 530 3.41 33.44 28.12
CA ARG A 530 4.61 34.19 27.76
C ARG A 530 4.84 35.40 28.68
N GLU A 531 3.77 36.02 29.17
CA GLU A 531 3.84 37.15 30.10
C GLU A 531 4.20 36.69 31.52
N THR A 532 3.62 35.58 32.00
CA THR A 532 3.94 35.01 33.32
C THR A 532 5.39 34.53 33.46
N LEU A 533 6.05 34.18 32.36
CA LEU A 533 7.49 33.88 32.32
C LEU A 533 8.38 35.13 32.44
N SER A 534 7.94 36.28 31.96
CA SER A 534 8.69 37.54 32.10
C SER A 534 8.74 38.00 33.57
N SER A 535 7.63 37.84 34.30
CA SER A 535 7.51 38.28 35.71
C SER A 535 8.35 37.45 36.70
N LYS A 536 8.86 36.27 36.32
CA LYS A 536 9.63 35.38 37.23
C LYS A 536 11.16 35.49 37.09
N GLY A 537 11.67 36.28 36.16
CA GLY A 537 13.11 36.40 35.89
C GLY A 537 13.90 37.33 36.82
N LYS A 538 13.40 37.67 38.02
CA LYS A 538 14.04 38.62 38.97
C LYS A 538 13.89 38.22 40.45
N MET A 539 14.34 37.01 40.80
CA MET A 539 14.68 36.65 42.19
C MET A 539 15.53 35.37 42.18
N GLY A 540 16.67 35.35 42.89
CA GLY A 540 17.50 34.14 43.05
C GLY A 540 18.87 34.20 42.36
N GLU A 541 19.86 34.72 43.09
CA GLU A 541 21.31 34.62 42.83
C GLU A 541 21.94 34.11 44.14
N VAL A 542 22.95 33.21 44.03
CA VAL A 542 24.04 32.89 45.01
C VAL A 542 24.68 31.51 44.66
N ASP A 543 26.01 31.52 44.48
CA ASP A 543 27.10 30.51 44.68
C ASP A 543 26.86 28.99 44.44
N GLU A 544 27.74 28.22 43.76
CA GLU A 544 29.11 27.88 44.19
C GLU A 544 30.16 27.61 43.07
N VAL A 545 31.22 28.41 43.05
CA VAL A 545 32.68 28.10 43.05
C VAL A 545 33.26 26.80 42.42
N SER A 546 33.99 26.96 41.30
CA SER A 546 35.27 26.27 40.88
C SER A 546 35.25 24.74 40.59
N SER A 547 36.24 24.11 39.90
CA SER A 547 37.58 24.56 39.46
C SER A 547 38.10 23.86 38.17
N ALA A 548 39.09 24.50 37.52
CA ALA A 548 40.05 23.93 36.56
C ALA A 548 41.46 24.39 36.99
N PRO A 549 42.59 23.77 36.56
CA PRO A 549 43.20 23.98 35.22
C PRO A 549 43.64 22.61 34.59
N ILE A 550 44.64 22.34 33.74
CA ILE A 550 45.86 23.02 33.19
C ILE A 550 46.08 22.58 31.72
N THR A 551 46.70 23.44 30.90
CA THR A 551 47.34 23.09 29.60
C THR A 551 48.84 23.42 29.62
N PRO A 552 49.66 22.76 28.78
CA PRO A 552 50.70 23.53 28.07
C PRO A 552 50.78 23.27 26.54
N ARG A 553 51.23 24.32 25.84
CA ARG A 553 51.66 24.40 24.42
C ARG A 553 53.21 24.24 24.35
N PRO A 554 53.94 24.32 23.20
CA PRO A 554 53.79 25.19 22.01
C PRO A 554 53.65 24.34 20.70
N ALA A 555 54.15 24.59 19.47
CA ALA A 555 55.08 25.60 18.92
C ALA A 555 54.85 25.94 17.42
N SER A 556 55.92 25.92 16.62
CA SER A 556 56.13 26.46 15.26
C SER A 556 56.38 25.34 14.22
N VAL A 557 56.50 25.51 12.89
CA VAL A 557 57.15 26.55 12.05
C VAL A 557 56.42 26.76 10.70
N ALA A 558 56.67 27.89 10.03
CA ALA A 558 56.29 28.23 8.64
C ALA A 558 57.36 29.20 8.04
N PRO A 559 57.30 29.71 6.79
CA PRO A 559 56.65 29.28 5.53
C PRO A 559 57.66 29.19 4.33
N THR A 560 57.20 29.12 3.06
CA THR A 560 57.73 29.87 1.84
C THR A 560 57.79 29.09 0.49
N LEU A 561 57.54 29.86 -0.58
CA LEU A 561 57.69 29.77 -2.06
C LEU A 561 58.96 29.07 -2.65
N ALA A 562 59.14 28.72 -3.95
CA ALA A 562 58.24 28.51 -5.12
C ALA A 562 58.98 28.02 -6.42
N ILE A 563 58.22 27.54 -7.43
CA ILE A 563 58.48 27.47 -8.90
C ILE A 563 59.67 26.63 -9.46
N THR A 564 59.37 25.63 -10.32
CA THR A 564 59.90 25.55 -11.72
C THR A 564 59.13 24.60 -12.66
N SER A 565 59.07 25.01 -13.93
CA SER A 565 58.57 24.42 -15.20
C SER A 565 58.99 22.99 -15.58
N ALA A 566 58.48 22.30 -16.63
CA ALA A 566 57.29 22.31 -17.53
C ALA A 566 57.58 21.31 -18.70
N PRO A 567 56.81 21.18 -19.82
CA PRO A 567 55.37 21.33 -20.11
C PRO A 567 54.79 19.92 -20.45
N ALA A 568 53.97 19.55 -21.47
CA ALA A 568 53.06 20.17 -22.47
C ALA A 568 52.03 19.11 -22.99
N SER A 569 50.77 19.48 -23.24
CA SER A 569 49.95 19.12 -24.43
C SER A 569 48.53 19.72 -24.30
N GLN A 570 47.80 19.87 -25.41
CA GLN A 570 46.59 20.72 -25.53
C GLN A 570 45.39 19.93 -26.11
N PHE A 571 44.14 20.35 -25.81
CA PHE A 571 43.25 21.03 -26.78
C PHE A 571 41.78 21.19 -26.30
N HIS A 572 41.38 22.45 -26.06
CA HIS A 572 40.13 23.14 -26.39
C HIS A 572 38.74 22.44 -26.35
N SER A 573 37.80 23.12 -25.66
CA SER A 573 36.36 23.19 -26.02
C SER A 573 36.11 24.25 -27.10
N PRO A 574 34.94 24.30 -27.77
CA PRO A 574 33.82 25.09 -27.23
C PRO A 574 32.39 24.59 -27.61
N SER A 575 31.37 25.38 -27.29
CA SER A 575 29.95 25.17 -27.61
C SER A 575 29.40 26.23 -28.59
N LEU A 576 28.35 25.91 -29.38
CA LEU A 576 27.11 26.71 -29.59
C LEU A 576 26.31 26.40 -30.88
N SER A 577 25.02 26.76 -30.83
CA SER A 577 24.14 27.20 -31.95
C SER A 577 23.34 26.17 -32.79
N ARG A 578 22.56 26.68 -33.77
CA ARG A 578 21.27 26.17 -34.25
C ARG A 578 21.33 25.32 -35.55
N SER A 579 20.23 24.60 -35.82
CA SER A 579 19.78 24.07 -37.13
C SER A 579 19.68 25.20 -38.22
N PRO A 580 19.59 24.95 -39.55
CA PRO A 580 18.73 23.91 -40.17
C PRO A 580 19.08 23.34 -41.60
N LEU A 581 18.13 22.56 -42.16
CA LEU A 581 17.83 22.32 -43.60
C LEU A 581 18.75 21.44 -44.50
N LEU A 582 18.22 21.13 -45.70
CA LEU A 582 18.73 20.16 -46.70
C LEU A 582 19.74 20.79 -47.69
N HIS A 583 20.64 19.97 -48.27
CA HIS A 583 20.58 19.65 -49.71
C HIS A 583 21.47 18.45 -50.15
N SER A 584 21.15 17.89 -51.32
CA SER A 584 21.98 16.92 -52.06
C SER A 584 22.80 17.59 -53.17
N PRO A 585 23.87 16.94 -53.68
CA PRO A 585 24.39 17.16 -55.04
C PRO A 585 23.89 16.12 -56.05
N SER A 586 23.77 16.53 -57.31
CA SER A 586 23.49 15.71 -58.52
C SER A 586 24.79 15.09 -59.11
N SER A 587 24.86 14.22 -60.14
CA SER A 587 24.02 13.95 -61.33
C SER A 587 24.33 12.51 -61.88
N ASN A 588 24.10 12.02 -63.13
CA ASN A 588 23.66 12.57 -64.43
C ASN A 588 23.19 11.47 -65.43
N ARG A 589 22.54 11.90 -66.55
CA ARG A 589 22.25 11.26 -67.86
C ARG A 589 21.43 9.93 -67.97
N PRO A 590 20.73 9.68 -69.11
CA PRO A 590 19.82 8.51 -69.30
C PRO A 590 20.03 7.62 -70.57
N GLY A 591 19.46 6.41 -70.56
CA GLY A 591 19.19 5.54 -71.73
C GLY A 591 20.35 4.61 -72.19
N PRO A 592 20.13 3.65 -73.14
CA PRO A 592 18.90 3.34 -73.89
C PRO A 592 18.44 1.85 -73.75
N ILE A 593 17.60 1.37 -74.69
CA ILE A 593 16.95 0.04 -74.74
C ILE A 593 17.83 -1.02 -75.44
N VAL A 594 17.80 -2.28 -74.99
CA VAL A 594 18.19 -3.47 -75.78
C VAL A 594 17.18 -4.61 -75.59
N VAL A 595 16.88 -5.36 -76.66
CA VAL A 595 16.00 -6.55 -76.71
C VAL A 595 16.79 -7.72 -77.33
N GLN A 596 16.47 -8.97 -76.94
CA GLN A 596 16.81 -10.31 -77.50
C GLN A 596 17.23 -11.28 -76.35
N LYS A 597 17.04 -12.61 -76.40
CA LYS A 597 16.27 -13.52 -77.28
C LYS A 597 16.00 -14.84 -76.52
N THR A 598 14.93 -15.56 -76.86
CA THR A 598 14.63 -16.93 -76.38
C THR A 598 15.00 -18.00 -77.43
N PRO A 599 15.33 -19.23 -77.01
CA PRO A 599 15.13 -20.43 -77.81
C PRO A 599 13.95 -21.31 -77.31
N ASN A 600 13.23 -21.94 -78.25
CA ASN A 600 12.29 -23.05 -78.03
C ASN A 600 13.08 -24.37 -77.77
N LYS A 601 12.54 -25.56 -77.45
CA LYS A 601 11.24 -26.25 -77.68
C LYS A 601 10.99 -27.29 -76.54
N SER A 602 9.84 -27.97 -76.39
CA SER A 602 8.41 -27.61 -76.41
C SER A 602 7.55 -28.90 -76.38
N ARG A 603 6.70 -29.15 -75.36
CA ARG A 603 5.60 -30.14 -75.43
C ARG A 603 4.45 -29.84 -74.46
N ASN A 604 3.31 -30.49 -74.70
CA ASN A 604 1.96 -30.03 -74.31
C ASN A 604 1.44 -30.58 -72.96
N ILE A 605 0.21 -30.13 -72.64
CA ILE A 605 -0.79 -30.65 -71.67
C ILE A 605 -0.84 -29.89 -70.34
N THR A 606 -2.06 -29.52 -69.96
CA THR A 606 -2.41 -28.70 -68.79
C THR A 606 -2.44 -29.52 -67.50
N PRO A 607 -2.22 -28.88 -66.34
CA PRO A 607 -3.39 -28.58 -65.52
C PRO A 607 -3.38 -27.18 -64.88
N ARG A 608 -4.55 -26.71 -64.42
CA ARG A 608 -4.65 -25.54 -63.53
C ARG A 608 -4.18 -25.94 -62.12
N PHE A 609 -3.19 -25.25 -61.57
CA PHE A 609 -2.99 -25.20 -60.12
C PHE A 609 -2.54 -23.81 -59.67
N LEU A 610 -3.21 -23.25 -58.67
CA LEU A 610 -2.91 -21.92 -58.13
C LEU A 610 -1.90 -22.02 -56.98
N THR A 611 -0.67 -21.55 -57.21
CA THR A 611 0.27 -21.22 -56.12
C THR A 611 0.14 -19.72 -55.78
N PRO A 612 -0.11 -19.34 -54.51
CA PRO A 612 -0.27 -17.93 -54.15
C PRO A 612 1.09 -17.23 -54.03
N LEU A 613 1.33 -16.21 -54.85
CA LEU A 613 2.58 -15.44 -54.89
C LEU A 613 2.76 -14.59 -53.62
N GLY A 614 3.40 -15.16 -52.59
CA GLY A 614 3.50 -14.57 -51.25
C GLY A 614 4.82 -13.84 -50.96
N SER A 615 4.77 -12.49 -50.88
CA SER A 615 5.92 -11.56 -50.74
C SER A 615 6.77 -11.45 -52.03
N PRO A 616 7.24 -10.24 -52.39
CA PRO A 616 8.09 -9.42 -51.52
C PRO A 616 7.40 -8.36 -50.67
N ILE A 617 6.29 -7.75 -51.14
CA ILE A 617 5.66 -6.56 -50.50
C ILE A 617 5.34 -6.80 -49.00
N ARG A 618 4.94 -8.01 -48.62
CA ARG A 618 4.68 -8.38 -47.21
C ARG A 618 5.93 -8.33 -46.30
N LYS A 619 7.16 -8.31 -46.84
CA LYS A 619 8.42 -8.09 -46.11
C LYS A 619 8.87 -6.62 -46.06
N ALA A 620 8.18 -5.69 -46.73
CA ALA A 620 8.52 -4.26 -46.74
C ALA A 620 7.60 -3.40 -45.84
N LEU A 621 6.51 -3.98 -45.32
CA LEU A 621 5.38 -3.25 -44.73
C LEU A 621 5.14 -3.55 -43.24
N LYS A 622 6.17 -4.08 -42.54
CA LYS A 622 6.15 -4.38 -41.10
C LYS A 622 7.13 -3.53 -40.27
N LEU A 623 7.33 -2.28 -40.70
CA LEU A 623 7.89 -1.23 -39.82
C LEU A 623 7.15 -1.21 -38.48
N THR A 624 7.93 -1.14 -37.39
CA THR A 624 7.45 -1.25 -36.01
C THR A 624 6.42 -0.17 -35.71
N ARG A 625 5.18 -0.56 -35.40
CA ARG A 625 4.09 0.37 -35.12
C ARG A 625 4.33 1.04 -33.77
N LEU A 626 4.74 2.31 -33.82
CA LEU A 626 4.77 3.23 -32.70
C LEU A 626 3.40 3.92 -32.57
N ASP A 627 3.00 4.24 -31.34
CA ASP A 627 1.91 5.18 -31.11
C ASP A 627 2.42 6.61 -31.41
N PRO A 628 1.76 7.43 -32.25
CA PRO A 628 2.18 8.81 -32.47
C PRO A 628 2.23 9.64 -31.18
N GLN A 629 1.44 9.28 -30.16
CA GLN A 629 1.43 9.96 -28.87
C GLN A 629 2.66 9.63 -28.00
N ASP A 630 3.38 8.54 -28.27
CA ASP A 630 4.66 8.20 -27.60
C ASP A 630 5.77 9.20 -27.94
N ALA A 631 5.71 9.87 -29.10
CA ALA A 631 6.73 10.82 -29.53
C ALA A 631 6.82 12.09 -28.64
N TRP A 632 5.91 12.26 -27.68
CA TRP A 632 5.83 13.42 -26.78
C TRP A 632 6.09 13.10 -25.31
N LEU A 633 6.48 11.86 -24.98
CA LEU A 633 6.52 11.37 -23.60
C LEU A 633 7.95 11.06 -23.13
N PRO A 634 8.33 11.35 -21.87
CA PRO A 634 9.73 11.38 -21.40
C PRO A 634 10.56 10.10 -21.61
N ILE A 635 9.94 8.93 -21.73
CA ILE A 635 10.65 7.67 -21.98
C ILE A 635 10.88 7.44 -23.49
N THR A 636 10.05 8.07 -24.33
CA THR A 636 9.89 7.69 -25.75
C THR A 636 10.05 8.82 -26.77
N GLU A 637 10.16 10.07 -26.34
CA GLU A 637 10.42 11.25 -27.19
C GLU A 637 11.84 11.27 -27.79
N SER A 638 12.78 10.48 -27.23
CA SER A 638 14.11 10.27 -27.80
C SER A 638 14.44 8.79 -27.83
N ARG A 639 14.86 8.29 -28.99
CA ARG A 639 15.12 6.85 -29.23
C ARG A 639 16.53 6.58 -29.78
N ASN A 640 17.53 7.27 -29.21
CA ASN A 640 18.95 7.23 -29.63
C ASN A 640 19.85 6.38 -28.68
N GLY A 641 19.26 5.69 -27.71
CA GLY A 641 19.95 4.90 -26.70
C GLY A 641 20.65 3.66 -27.26
N ASN A 642 21.70 3.22 -26.60
CA ASN A 642 22.59 2.15 -27.06
C ASN A 642 22.98 1.19 -25.91
N ALA A 643 23.80 0.18 -26.20
CA ALA A 643 24.21 -0.83 -25.21
C ALA A 643 24.90 -0.24 -23.97
N TYR A 644 25.70 0.83 -24.14
CA TYR A 644 26.34 1.53 -23.01
C TYR A 644 25.31 2.29 -22.18
N TYR A 645 24.37 3.00 -22.81
CA TYR A 645 23.32 3.73 -22.09
C TYR A 645 22.46 2.75 -21.26
N ALA A 646 22.09 1.60 -21.84
CA ALA A 646 21.42 0.54 -21.08
C ALA A 646 22.27 0.01 -19.93
N ALA A 647 23.57 -0.22 -20.11
CA ALA A 647 24.45 -0.59 -19.02
C ALA A 647 24.47 0.47 -17.90
N PHE A 648 24.58 1.76 -18.24
CA PHE A 648 24.63 2.86 -17.27
C PHE A 648 23.31 2.99 -16.49
N HIS A 649 22.16 3.01 -17.18
CA HIS A 649 20.86 3.05 -16.52
C HIS A 649 20.61 1.80 -15.66
N THR A 650 21.03 0.61 -16.12
CA THR A 650 20.85 -0.65 -15.38
C THR A 650 21.77 -0.75 -14.16
N LEU A 651 23.01 -0.24 -14.25
CA LEU A 651 23.93 -0.14 -13.11
C LEU A 651 23.41 0.83 -12.05
N CYS A 652 23.13 2.09 -12.42
CA CYS A 652 22.68 3.12 -11.49
C CYS A 652 21.29 2.84 -10.89
N SER A 653 20.41 2.12 -11.60
CA SER A 653 19.12 1.70 -11.01
C SER A 653 19.18 0.36 -10.28
N GLY A 654 20.12 -0.54 -10.62
CA GLY A 654 20.29 -1.85 -10.00
C GLY A 654 21.10 -1.81 -8.70
N ILE A 655 22.21 -1.06 -8.67
CA ILE A 655 23.05 -0.88 -7.49
C ILE A 655 22.55 0.34 -6.69
N GLY A 656 22.01 0.09 -5.50
CA GLY A 656 21.56 1.10 -4.56
C GLY A 656 21.73 0.63 -3.11
N ILE A 657 21.40 1.47 -2.13
CA ILE A 657 21.70 1.18 -0.72
C ILE A 657 21.08 -0.13 -0.21
N GLN A 658 20.00 -0.61 -0.84
CA GLN A 658 19.39 -1.91 -0.57
C GLN A 658 20.36 -3.10 -0.69
N ALA A 659 21.48 -2.97 -1.41
CA ALA A 659 22.53 -3.98 -1.44
C ALA A 659 23.37 -4.03 -0.14
N LEU A 660 23.44 -2.92 0.61
CA LEU A 660 24.23 -2.81 1.84
C LEU A 660 23.57 -3.50 3.05
N VAL A 661 22.26 -3.76 3.00
CA VAL A 661 21.57 -4.58 4.02
C VAL A 661 21.64 -6.09 3.72
N LEU A 662 22.24 -6.50 2.59
CA LEU A 662 22.32 -7.90 2.20
C LEU A 662 23.05 -8.83 3.20
N PRO A 663 24.14 -8.43 3.89
CA PRO A 663 24.77 -9.31 4.88
C PRO A 663 23.91 -9.51 6.14
N VAL A 664 22.92 -8.65 6.39
CA VAL A 664 21.92 -8.85 7.47
C VAL A 664 21.07 -10.10 7.20
N ALA A 665 20.81 -10.43 5.92
CA ALA A 665 20.16 -11.69 5.58
C ALA A 665 21.05 -12.91 5.89
N PHE A 666 22.37 -12.77 5.80
CA PHE A 666 23.33 -13.85 6.09
C PHE A 666 23.47 -14.09 7.59
N ALA A 667 23.33 -13.07 8.44
CA ALA A 667 23.24 -13.22 9.89
C ALA A 667 22.07 -14.11 10.34
N ILE A 668 21.00 -14.21 9.54
CA ILE A 668 19.80 -15.00 9.84
C ILE A 668 19.82 -16.36 9.14
N LEU A 669 20.21 -16.41 7.86
CA LEU A 669 20.26 -17.64 7.07
C LEU A 669 21.51 -18.50 7.39
N GLY A 670 22.58 -17.87 7.90
CA GLY A 670 23.92 -18.44 7.94
C GLY A 670 24.56 -18.53 6.55
N TRP A 671 25.87 -18.81 6.53
CA TRP A 671 26.70 -18.86 5.33
C TRP A 671 26.09 -19.68 4.17
N ALA A 672 25.70 -20.93 4.43
CA ALA A 672 25.23 -21.84 3.39
C ALA A 672 23.92 -21.39 2.74
N TRP A 673 22.87 -21.13 3.54
CA TRP A 673 21.56 -20.74 3.01
C TRP A 673 21.54 -19.30 2.51
N GLY A 674 22.38 -18.40 3.06
CA GLY A 674 22.60 -17.06 2.53
C GLY A 674 23.14 -17.11 1.10
N MET A 675 24.23 -17.85 0.87
CA MET A 675 24.83 -18.02 -0.45
C MET A 675 23.90 -18.73 -1.44
N ILE A 676 23.24 -19.82 -1.03
CA ILE A 676 22.29 -20.56 -1.89
C ILE A 676 21.14 -19.64 -2.32
N THR A 677 20.57 -18.88 -1.39
CA THR A 677 19.47 -17.93 -1.68
C THR A 677 19.94 -16.83 -2.63
N LEU A 678 21.11 -16.23 -2.36
CA LEU A 678 21.66 -15.13 -3.16
C LEU A 678 21.90 -15.56 -4.62
N VAL A 679 22.50 -16.72 -4.83
CA VAL A 679 22.75 -17.29 -6.18
C VAL A 679 21.44 -17.60 -6.90
N LEU A 680 20.49 -18.28 -6.26
CA LEU A 680 19.21 -18.64 -6.88
C LEU A 680 18.37 -17.41 -7.23
N ALA A 681 18.32 -16.42 -6.34
CA ALA A 681 17.66 -15.14 -6.60
C ALA A 681 18.28 -14.44 -7.82
N PHE A 682 19.60 -14.28 -7.85
CA PHE A 682 20.31 -13.61 -8.94
C PHE A 682 20.09 -14.29 -10.31
N ILE A 683 20.19 -15.63 -10.37
CA ILE A 683 20.02 -16.39 -11.63
C ILE A 683 18.59 -16.28 -12.17
N TRP A 684 17.58 -16.50 -11.31
CA TRP A 684 16.16 -16.37 -11.69
C TRP A 684 15.84 -14.92 -12.09
N GLN A 685 16.40 -13.95 -11.39
CA GLN A 685 16.18 -12.54 -11.66
C GLN A 685 16.77 -12.10 -13.01
N LEU A 686 17.96 -12.60 -13.37
CA LEU A 686 18.57 -12.40 -14.69
C LEU A 686 17.81 -13.13 -15.81
N TYR A 687 17.26 -14.31 -15.55
CA TYR A 687 16.40 -15.03 -16.50
C TYR A 687 15.12 -14.21 -16.83
N THR A 688 14.52 -13.59 -15.83
CA THR A 688 13.28 -12.80 -16.01
C THR A 688 13.52 -11.46 -16.69
N LEU A 689 14.71 -10.84 -16.53
CA LEU A 689 15.17 -9.76 -17.41
C LEU A 689 15.24 -10.18 -18.87
N TYR A 690 15.85 -11.33 -19.16
CA TYR A 690 15.94 -11.86 -20.53
C TYR A 690 14.53 -12.00 -21.16
N LEU A 691 13.55 -12.50 -20.41
CA LEU A 691 12.17 -12.59 -20.89
C LEU A 691 11.60 -11.21 -21.26
N LEU A 692 11.71 -10.21 -20.37
CA LEU A 692 11.23 -8.84 -20.63
C LEU A 692 11.89 -8.24 -21.88
N VAL A 693 13.22 -8.34 -22.00
CA VAL A 693 13.98 -7.82 -23.15
C VAL A 693 13.57 -8.46 -24.47
N GLN A 694 13.15 -9.73 -24.43
CA GLN A 694 12.64 -10.49 -25.58
C GLN A 694 11.13 -10.31 -25.83
N LEU A 695 10.39 -9.64 -24.92
CA LEU A 695 8.94 -9.41 -25.01
C LEU A 695 8.56 -7.97 -25.40
N HIS A 696 9.47 -7.01 -25.22
CA HIS A 696 9.36 -5.61 -25.67
C HIS A 696 8.91 -5.46 -27.14
N GLU A 697 9.24 -6.41 -28.02
CA GLU A 697 8.92 -6.40 -29.46
C GLU A 697 8.14 -7.65 -29.90
N SER A 698 7.02 -7.42 -30.60
CA SER A 698 6.14 -8.48 -31.10
C SER A 698 6.28 -8.66 -32.62
N VAL A 699 7.04 -9.67 -33.05
CA VAL A 699 7.22 -10.02 -34.48
C VAL A 699 5.89 -10.37 -35.17
N GLU A 700 4.94 -10.96 -34.42
CA GLU A 700 3.59 -11.28 -34.94
C GLU A 700 2.81 -10.03 -35.32
N THR A 701 2.71 -9.05 -34.41
CA THR A 701 1.84 -7.87 -34.54
C THR A 701 2.52 -6.62 -35.11
N GLY A 702 3.86 -6.56 -35.06
CA GLY A 702 4.64 -5.35 -35.35
C GLY A 702 4.62 -4.30 -34.23
N MET A 703 3.99 -4.58 -33.08
CA MET A 703 3.93 -3.64 -31.95
C MET A 703 5.21 -3.65 -31.11
N ARG A 704 5.60 -2.45 -30.66
CA ARG A 704 6.61 -2.21 -29.61
C ARG A 704 5.91 -1.81 -28.31
N TYR A 705 6.30 -2.40 -27.19
CA TYR A 705 5.70 -2.13 -25.88
C TYR A 705 6.66 -1.26 -25.04
N SER A 706 6.54 0.06 -25.19
CA SER A 706 7.45 1.07 -24.61
C SER A 706 7.47 1.12 -23.07
N ARG A 707 6.50 0.49 -22.37
CA ARG A 707 6.47 0.39 -20.90
C ARG A 707 6.03 -1.00 -20.45
N TYR A 708 6.43 -1.38 -19.24
CA TYR A 708 5.97 -2.56 -18.51
C TYR A 708 4.44 -2.61 -18.43
N ILE A 709 3.80 -1.49 -18.10
CA ILE A 709 2.33 -1.38 -18.04
C ILE A 709 1.71 -1.71 -19.41
N GLN A 710 2.30 -1.23 -20.52
CA GLN A 710 1.80 -1.48 -21.87
C GLN A 710 1.95 -2.95 -22.29
N LEU A 711 3.08 -3.60 -21.97
CA LEU A 711 3.28 -5.03 -22.20
C LEU A 711 2.29 -5.87 -21.38
N ALA A 712 2.08 -5.51 -20.11
CA ALA A 712 1.09 -6.15 -19.26
C ALA A 712 -0.33 -6.01 -19.84
N CYS A 713 -0.73 -4.81 -20.32
CA CYS A 713 -2.01 -4.59 -21.00
C CYS A 713 -2.21 -5.50 -22.20
N ALA A 714 -1.20 -5.63 -23.06
CA ALA A 714 -1.26 -6.48 -24.24
C ALA A 714 -1.34 -7.97 -23.89
N THR A 715 -0.60 -8.40 -22.86
CA THR A 715 -0.54 -9.79 -22.39
C THR A 715 -1.85 -10.23 -21.73
N PHE A 716 -2.32 -9.44 -20.76
CA PHE A 716 -3.34 -9.83 -19.80
C PHE A 716 -4.69 -9.11 -20.06
N GLY A 717 -4.74 -8.27 -21.10
CA GLY A 717 -5.85 -7.38 -21.42
C GLY A 717 -5.80 -6.09 -20.59
N GLU A 718 -6.20 -4.98 -21.23
CA GLU A 718 -6.30 -3.56 -20.77
C GLU A 718 -6.77 -3.28 -19.33
N ARG A 719 -7.27 -4.29 -18.63
CA ARG A 719 -7.92 -4.21 -17.32
C ARG A 719 -7.21 -5.06 -16.28
N LEU A 720 -6.68 -6.23 -16.67
CA LEU A 720 -5.84 -7.05 -15.80
C LEU A 720 -4.42 -6.49 -15.85
N GLY A 721 -3.91 -6.29 -17.07
CA GLY A 721 -2.56 -5.84 -17.36
C GLY A 721 -2.24 -4.43 -16.88
N LYS A 722 -3.11 -3.45 -17.16
CA LYS A 722 -2.94 -2.07 -16.66
C LYS A 722 -2.60 -2.05 -15.20
N TRP A 723 -3.31 -2.89 -14.48
CA TRP A 723 -3.45 -2.85 -13.05
C TRP A 723 -2.46 -3.78 -12.33
N LEU A 724 -2.18 -4.98 -12.89
CA LEU A 724 -1.07 -5.87 -12.51
C LEU A 724 0.24 -5.08 -12.45
N ALA A 725 0.42 -4.18 -13.41
CA ALA A 725 1.59 -3.33 -13.50
C ALA A 725 1.41 -2.00 -12.73
N LEU A 726 0.29 -1.27 -12.87
CA LEU A 726 0.22 0.14 -12.43
C LEU A 726 0.65 0.35 -10.98
N PHE A 727 0.03 -0.26 -9.97
CA PHE A 727 0.51 -0.03 -8.60
C PHE A 727 1.87 -0.67 -8.37
N PRO A 728 2.17 -1.94 -8.68
CA PRO A 728 3.50 -2.47 -8.40
C PRO A 728 4.64 -1.69 -9.07
N ILE A 729 4.44 -1.16 -10.28
CA ILE A 729 5.38 -0.27 -10.98
C ILE A 729 5.43 1.12 -10.33
N MET A 730 4.29 1.77 -10.07
CA MET A 730 4.26 3.15 -9.52
C MET A 730 4.63 3.21 -8.03
N TYR A 731 4.32 2.17 -7.27
CA TYR A 731 4.79 1.93 -5.90
C TYR A 731 6.29 1.70 -5.89
N LEU A 732 6.82 0.81 -6.76
CA LEU A 732 8.25 0.56 -6.81
C LEU A 732 9.01 1.79 -7.31
N ALA A 733 8.50 2.51 -8.33
CA ALA A 733 9.10 3.74 -8.83
C ALA A 733 9.03 4.90 -7.82
N GLY A 734 7.83 5.32 -7.43
CA GLY A 734 7.62 6.39 -6.45
C GLY A 734 8.24 6.08 -5.09
N GLY A 735 8.11 4.84 -4.61
CA GLY A 735 8.75 4.36 -3.38
C GLY A 735 10.28 4.28 -3.46
N THR A 736 10.88 4.11 -4.66
CA THR A 736 12.33 4.37 -4.80
C THR A 736 12.61 5.85 -4.63
N CYS A 737 11.88 6.75 -5.30
CA CYS A 737 12.10 8.19 -5.19
C CYS A 737 11.97 8.70 -3.74
N VAL A 738 11.02 8.21 -2.96
CA VAL A 738 10.93 8.50 -1.51
C VAL A 738 12.16 7.99 -0.77
N ALA A 739 12.52 6.71 -0.92
CA ALA A 739 13.66 6.12 -0.23
C ALA A 739 14.98 6.84 -0.59
N LEU A 740 15.16 7.26 -1.84
CA LEU A 740 16.34 7.99 -2.29
C LEU A 740 16.46 9.39 -1.67
N ILE A 741 15.34 10.06 -1.33
CA ILE A 741 15.35 11.31 -0.57
C ILE A 741 15.82 11.07 0.87
N VAL A 742 15.28 10.05 1.53
CA VAL A 742 15.71 9.61 2.87
C VAL A 742 17.22 9.31 2.88
N ILE A 743 17.69 8.51 1.92
CA ILE A 743 19.10 8.11 1.78
C ILE A 743 19.99 9.31 1.48
N GLY A 744 19.69 10.05 0.42
CA GLY A 744 20.53 11.13 -0.05
C GLY A 744 20.64 12.27 0.96
N GLY A 745 19.53 12.65 1.60
CA GLY A 745 19.53 13.68 2.64
C GLY A 745 20.21 13.22 3.93
N SER A 746 19.96 11.99 4.41
CA SER A 746 20.69 11.47 5.59
C SER A 746 22.19 11.33 5.34
N THR A 747 22.61 10.92 4.14
CA THR A 747 24.04 10.88 3.79
C THR A 747 24.63 12.27 3.55
N MET A 748 23.87 13.28 3.09
CA MET A 748 24.32 14.68 3.06
C MET A 748 24.61 15.22 4.47
N LYS A 749 23.75 14.91 5.46
CA LYS A 749 24.00 15.21 6.88
C LYS A 749 25.30 14.59 7.38
N THR A 750 25.48 13.29 7.17
CA THR A 750 26.71 12.57 7.56
C THR A 750 27.96 13.09 6.84
N PHE A 751 27.88 13.41 5.55
CA PHE A 751 29.00 14.02 4.81
C PHE A 751 29.41 15.37 5.40
N PHE A 752 28.43 16.23 5.70
CA PHE A 752 28.67 17.51 6.35
C PHE A 752 29.32 17.30 7.73
N GLU A 753 28.83 16.37 8.54
CA GLU A 753 29.38 16.05 9.86
C GLU A 753 30.83 15.54 9.79
N ILE A 754 31.18 14.70 8.80
CA ILE A 754 32.56 14.22 8.55
C ILE A 754 33.48 15.36 8.15
N VAL A 755 33.08 16.19 7.17
CA VAL A 755 33.93 17.28 6.64
C VAL A 755 34.09 18.40 7.66
N CYS A 756 33.05 18.69 8.45
CA CYS A 756 33.05 19.84 9.35
C CYS A 756 33.60 19.58 10.75
N ALA A 757 33.85 18.33 11.17
CA ALA A 757 34.77 17.86 12.24
C ALA A 757 35.06 18.78 13.47
N GLY A 758 34.14 19.63 13.91
CA GLY A 758 34.37 20.67 14.92
C GLY A 758 35.06 21.96 14.41
N THR A 759 35.38 22.06 13.12
CA THR A 759 36.11 23.19 12.50
C THR A 759 35.22 24.18 11.74
N CYS A 760 34.04 23.76 11.25
CA CYS A 760 33.09 24.67 10.58
C CYS A 760 32.32 25.56 11.58
N THR A 761 32.25 26.86 11.28
CA THR A 761 31.41 27.84 12.00
C THR A 761 29.95 27.89 11.50
N ALA A 762 29.59 27.05 10.52
CA ALA A 762 28.26 27.05 9.92
C ALA A 762 27.20 26.34 10.80
N THR A 763 25.97 26.87 10.79
CA THR A 763 24.81 26.30 11.48
C THR A 763 24.45 24.92 10.94
N LYS A 764 24.31 23.92 11.83
CA LYS A 764 23.91 22.55 11.46
C LYS A 764 22.44 22.50 11.03
N LEU A 765 22.20 22.08 9.79
CA LEU A 765 20.85 21.78 9.28
C LEU A 765 20.30 20.47 9.88
N THR A 766 18.99 20.43 10.10
CA THR A 766 18.25 19.23 10.54
C THR A 766 18.13 18.18 9.43
N THR A 767 17.79 16.94 9.79
CA THR A 767 17.57 15.87 8.79
C THR A 767 16.45 16.23 7.79
N VAL A 768 15.40 16.93 8.21
CA VAL A 768 14.32 17.41 7.31
C VAL A 768 14.86 18.38 6.27
N GLU A 769 15.71 19.32 6.69
CA GLU A 769 16.32 20.31 5.79
C GLU A 769 17.30 19.65 4.82
N TRP A 770 18.07 18.65 5.25
CA TRP A 770 18.90 17.86 4.33
C TRP A 770 18.08 17.04 3.33
N TYR A 771 16.94 16.47 3.73
CA TYR A 771 15.99 15.83 2.80
C TYR A 771 15.46 16.86 1.78
N LEU A 772 15.22 18.10 2.19
CA LEU A 772 14.77 19.18 1.32
C LEU A 772 15.88 19.62 0.35
N VAL A 773 17.12 19.81 0.81
CA VAL A 773 18.29 20.14 -0.02
C VAL A 773 18.51 19.07 -1.09
N PHE A 774 18.48 17.79 -0.71
CA PHE A 774 18.55 16.68 -1.68
C PHE A 774 17.39 16.73 -2.67
N THR A 775 16.16 16.97 -2.20
CA THR A 775 14.96 17.06 -3.06
C THR A 775 15.07 18.21 -4.07
N CYS A 776 15.57 19.38 -3.66
CA CYS A 776 15.80 20.50 -4.56
C CYS A 776 16.81 20.13 -5.67
N GLY A 777 17.92 19.49 -5.33
CA GLY A 777 18.87 18.95 -6.32
C GLY A 777 18.24 17.91 -7.25
N ALA A 778 17.44 17.00 -6.69
CA ALA A 778 16.76 15.95 -7.44
C ALA A 778 15.70 16.51 -8.41
N VAL A 779 14.93 17.52 -7.98
CA VAL A 779 13.94 18.24 -8.80
C VAL A 779 14.61 19.07 -9.89
N LEU A 780 15.74 19.73 -9.61
CA LEU A 780 16.51 20.47 -10.63
C LEU A 780 17.03 19.54 -11.74
N LEU A 781 17.66 18.41 -11.38
CA LEU A 781 18.12 17.43 -12.36
C LEU A 781 16.97 16.72 -13.09
N SER A 782 15.79 16.61 -12.47
CA SER A 782 14.60 16.04 -13.12
C SER A 782 14.07 16.86 -14.29
N GLN A 783 14.53 18.10 -14.48
CA GLN A 783 14.16 18.93 -15.63
C GLN A 783 14.85 18.49 -16.94
N LEU A 784 15.83 17.56 -16.87
CA LEU A 784 16.38 16.91 -18.06
C LEU A 784 15.24 16.19 -18.83
N PRO A 785 15.07 16.45 -20.14
CA PRO A 785 13.78 16.27 -20.79
C PRO A 785 13.29 14.81 -20.83
N ASN A 786 14.22 13.87 -21.08
CA ASN A 786 13.90 12.45 -21.33
C ASN A 786 14.95 11.47 -20.80
N LEU A 787 14.57 10.19 -20.73
CA LEU A 787 15.42 9.10 -20.23
C LEU A 787 16.76 8.98 -20.99
N ASN A 788 16.79 9.24 -22.30
CA ASN A 788 18.03 9.25 -23.09
C ASN A 788 18.96 10.40 -22.68
N SER A 789 18.43 11.58 -22.33
CA SER A 789 19.23 12.73 -21.88
C SER A 789 19.88 12.54 -20.51
N ILE A 790 19.33 11.68 -19.64
CA ILE A 790 19.92 11.36 -18.33
C ILE A 790 20.98 10.25 -18.38
N ALA A 791 21.40 9.79 -19.57
CA ALA A 791 22.41 8.74 -19.71
C ALA A 791 23.79 9.13 -19.12
N GLY A 792 24.20 10.40 -19.24
CA GLY A 792 25.42 10.91 -18.61
C GLY A 792 25.33 10.94 -17.08
N VAL A 793 24.19 11.40 -16.55
CA VAL A 793 23.88 11.35 -15.10
C VAL A 793 23.87 9.90 -14.61
N SER A 794 23.34 8.97 -15.41
CA SER A 794 23.32 7.53 -15.09
C SER A 794 24.71 6.88 -15.15
N LEU A 795 25.63 7.37 -15.98
CA LEU A 795 27.04 6.94 -15.98
C LEU A 795 27.74 7.37 -14.69
N ILE A 796 27.57 8.63 -14.28
CA ILE A 796 28.14 9.16 -13.03
C ILE A 796 27.56 8.39 -11.83
N GLY A 797 26.25 8.14 -11.82
CA GLY A 797 25.59 7.27 -10.83
C GLY A 797 26.14 5.85 -10.83
N ALA A 798 26.33 5.22 -12.01
CA ALA A 798 26.89 3.88 -12.12
C ALA A 798 28.34 3.78 -11.58
N ILE A 799 29.19 4.75 -11.91
CA ILE A 799 30.58 4.82 -11.41
C ILE A 799 30.58 4.97 -9.88
N THR A 800 29.81 5.92 -9.36
CA THR A 800 29.73 6.14 -7.90
C THR A 800 29.09 4.98 -7.16
N ALA A 801 28.14 4.26 -7.79
CA ALA A 801 27.54 3.05 -7.23
C ALA A 801 28.52 1.89 -7.07
N VAL A 802 29.33 1.62 -8.10
CA VAL A 802 30.44 0.65 -8.02
C VAL A 802 31.49 1.15 -7.03
N GLY A 803 31.75 2.46 -6.99
CA GLY A 803 32.68 3.12 -6.07
C GLY A 803 32.35 2.88 -4.59
N TYR A 804 31.20 3.37 -4.09
CA TYR A 804 30.86 3.19 -2.66
C TYR A 804 30.70 1.71 -2.31
N CYS A 805 30.16 0.91 -3.22
CA CYS A 805 30.04 -0.53 -3.02
C CYS A 805 31.42 -1.17 -2.77
N THR A 806 32.41 -0.83 -3.60
CA THR A 806 33.76 -1.39 -3.49
C THR A 806 34.46 -0.89 -2.23
N ILE A 807 34.40 0.41 -1.93
CA ILE A 807 35.03 0.98 -0.73
C ILE A 807 34.48 0.30 0.53
N ILE A 808 33.15 0.17 0.65
CA ILE A 808 32.54 -0.38 1.87
C ILE A 808 32.97 -1.82 2.12
N TRP A 809 32.96 -2.72 1.10
CA TRP A 809 33.41 -4.09 1.34
C TRP A 809 34.93 -4.23 1.50
N VAL A 810 35.73 -3.43 0.79
CA VAL A 810 37.19 -3.46 0.95
C VAL A 810 37.57 -3.05 2.37
N VAL A 811 37.06 -1.91 2.86
CA VAL A 811 37.40 -1.41 4.21
C VAL A 811 36.92 -2.37 5.30
N SER A 812 35.70 -2.92 5.19
CA SER A 812 35.23 -3.99 6.10
C SER A 812 36.15 -5.22 6.15
N VAL A 813 36.94 -5.48 5.10
CA VAL A 813 37.87 -6.61 5.05
C VAL A 813 39.30 -6.22 5.44
N THR A 814 39.76 -5.00 5.14
CA THR A 814 41.12 -4.54 5.47
C THR A 814 41.31 -4.18 6.93
N GLU A 815 40.33 -3.51 7.55
CA GLU A 815 40.39 -3.20 8.99
C GLU A 815 40.14 -4.44 9.87
N GLY A 816 39.72 -5.54 9.22
CA GLY A 816 39.54 -6.84 9.84
C GLY A 816 38.20 -7.04 10.54
N ARG A 817 37.98 -8.28 10.97
CA ARG A 817 36.76 -8.70 11.66
C ARG A 817 36.65 -8.08 13.05
N VAL A 818 35.43 -7.81 13.50
CA VAL A 818 35.14 -7.34 14.87
C VAL A 818 35.63 -8.39 15.90
N PRO A 819 36.24 -7.99 17.04
CA PRO A 819 36.67 -8.92 18.08
C PRO A 819 35.53 -9.82 18.57
N ASN A 820 35.82 -11.12 18.72
CA ASN A 820 34.87 -12.16 19.16
C ASN A 820 33.59 -12.32 18.31
N VAL A 821 33.58 -11.85 17.04
CA VAL A 821 32.48 -12.00 16.09
C VAL A 821 31.97 -13.45 15.98
N SER A 822 30.64 -13.62 15.92
CA SER A 822 30.01 -14.94 15.80
C SER A 822 29.20 -15.10 14.51
N TYR A 823 29.31 -16.29 13.89
CA TYR A 823 28.59 -16.67 12.67
C TYR A 823 27.46 -17.67 12.93
N ASN A 824 27.15 -17.93 14.21
CA ASN A 824 25.99 -18.72 14.59
C ASN A 824 24.72 -17.94 14.17
N PRO A 825 23.83 -18.52 13.33
CA PRO A 825 22.68 -17.78 12.83
C PRO A 825 21.81 -17.24 13.96
N VAL A 826 21.40 -15.98 13.85
CA VAL A 826 20.47 -15.32 14.77
C VAL A 826 19.16 -16.10 14.76
N ARG A 827 18.72 -16.56 15.93
CA ARG A 827 17.54 -17.40 16.11
C ARG A 827 16.69 -16.83 17.24
N ALA A 828 15.53 -16.28 16.92
CA ALA A 828 14.56 -15.89 17.94
C ALA A 828 14.19 -17.06 18.87
N GLY A 829 13.73 -16.77 20.09
CA GLY A 829 13.47 -17.81 21.11
C GLY A 829 12.41 -18.82 20.69
N LYS A 830 11.33 -18.37 20.03
CA LYS A 830 10.18 -19.19 19.61
C LYS A 830 10.36 -19.72 18.18
N GLN A 831 9.93 -20.96 17.92
CA GLN A 831 10.06 -21.60 16.59
C GLN A 831 9.39 -20.79 15.46
N ILE A 832 8.24 -20.18 15.75
CA ILE A 832 7.47 -19.39 14.78
C ILE A 832 8.24 -18.13 14.36
N ALA A 833 8.83 -17.40 15.31
CA ALA A 833 9.64 -16.22 15.02
C ALA A 833 10.86 -16.59 14.14
N ARG A 834 11.55 -17.71 14.42
CA ARG A 834 12.65 -18.21 13.55
C ARG A 834 12.21 -18.42 12.09
N ALA A 835 11.00 -18.93 11.87
CA ALA A 835 10.47 -19.10 10.51
C ALA A 835 10.24 -17.74 9.82
N PHE A 836 9.81 -16.72 10.56
CA PHE A 836 9.62 -15.37 10.03
C PHE A 836 10.93 -14.60 9.86
N ASP A 837 11.93 -14.78 10.73
CA ASP A 837 13.29 -14.27 10.55
C ASP A 837 13.87 -14.76 9.20
N LEU A 838 13.84 -16.08 8.98
CA LEU A 838 14.33 -16.71 7.75
C LEU A 838 13.63 -16.15 6.51
N LEU A 839 12.30 -15.99 6.55
CA LEU A 839 11.53 -15.42 5.45
C LEU A 839 11.85 -13.93 5.22
N ASN A 840 12.00 -13.13 6.28
CA ASN A 840 12.42 -11.73 6.16
C ASN A 840 13.81 -11.61 5.50
N ALA A 841 14.73 -12.53 5.83
CA ALA A 841 16.03 -12.62 5.17
C ALA A 841 15.93 -12.93 3.67
N LEU A 842 15.07 -13.87 3.25
CA LEU A 842 14.77 -14.08 1.82
C LEU A 842 14.20 -12.80 1.16
N GLY A 843 13.39 -12.04 1.89
CA GLY A 843 12.87 -10.74 1.47
C GLY A 843 13.95 -9.66 1.30
N ILE A 844 14.94 -9.62 2.19
CA ILE A 844 16.09 -8.71 2.08
C ILE A 844 16.92 -9.05 0.83
N VAL A 845 17.16 -10.34 0.55
CA VAL A 845 17.81 -10.78 -0.69
C VAL A 845 17.01 -10.36 -1.93
N ALA A 846 15.68 -10.50 -1.90
CA ALA A 846 14.80 -10.03 -2.98
C ALA A 846 14.84 -8.50 -3.17
N PHE A 847 14.90 -7.73 -2.07
CA PHE A 847 14.90 -6.27 -2.08
C PHE A 847 16.20 -5.67 -2.63
N ALA A 848 17.34 -6.35 -2.46
CA ALA A 848 18.63 -5.91 -2.98
C ALA A 848 18.66 -5.74 -4.51
N PHE A 849 17.89 -6.54 -5.26
CA PHE A 849 17.93 -6.59 -6.74
C PHE A 849 16.87 -5.70 -7.41
N ARG A 850 17.12 -4.39 -7.42
CA ARG A 850 16.23 -3.38 -8.03
C ARG A 850 16.46 -3.19 -9.54
N GLY A 851 15.81 -2.21 -10.17
CA GLY A 851 15.95 -1.85 -11.59
C GLY A 851 15.06 -2.63 -12.57
N HIS A 852 14.62 -3.84 -12.19
CA HIS A 852 13.78 -4.75 -12.99
C HIS A 852 12.54 -4.14 -13.63
N ASN A 853 11.90 -3.21 -12.91
CA ASN A 853 10.68 -2.52 -13.31
C ASN A 853 10.89 -1.38 -14.33
N LEU A 854 12.14 -1.11 -14.72
CA LEU A 854 12.52 -0.06 -15.66
C LEU A 854 13.04 -0.62 -17.00
N ILE A 855 13.11 -1.95 -17.15
CA ILE A 855 13.89 -2.56 -18.23
C ILE A 855 13.26 -2.34 -19.61
N LEU A 856 11.93 -2.27 -19.72
CA LEU A 856 11.27 -1.99 -20.99
C LEU A 856 11.35 -0.50 -21.34
N GLU A 857 11.34 0.35 -20.32
CA GLU A 857 11.44 1.80 -20.39
C GLU A 857 12.85 2.20 -20.86
N ILE A 858 13.89 1.60 -20.29
CA ILE A 858 15.28 1.73 -20.76
C ILE A 858 15.40 1.20 -22.21
N GLN A 859 14.84 0.03 -22.52
CA GLN A 859 14.85 -0.51 -23.89
C GLN A 859 14.02 0.34 -24.87
N ALA A 860 13.02 1.08 -24.42
CA ALA A 860 12.22 1.99 -25.25
C ALA A 860 13.05 3.16 -25.81
N THR A 861 14.13 3.55 -25.12
CA THR A 861 15.08 4.56 -25.60
C THR A 861 15.93 4.11 -26.79
N MET A 862 15.92 2.84 -27.19
CA MET A 862 16.78 2.35 -28.28
C MET A 862 16.15 2.54 -29.68
N PRO A 863 16.95 2.71 -30.74
CA PRO A 863 16.49 2.52 -32.10
C PRO A 863 16.16 1.03 -32.32
N SER A 864 15.26 0.73 -33.26
CA SER A 864 14.87 -0.65 -33.56
C SER A 864 14.31 -0.79 -34.97
N SER A 865 14.61 -1.90 -35.62
CA SER A 865 14.11 -2.28 -36.95
C SER A 865 14.03 -3.81 -37.06
N GLU A 866 13.35 -4.34 -38.09
CA GLU A 866 13.26 -5.80 -38.29
C GLU A 866 14.63 -6.49 -38.43
N LYS A 867 15.61 -5.79 -39.03
CA LYS A 867 17.00 -6.28 -39.19
C LYS A 867 17.86 -6.06 -37.93
N HIS A 868 17.62 -4.98 -37.20
CA HIS A 868 18.38 -4.58 -36.00
C HIS A 868 17.40 -4.31 -34.83
N PRO A 869 16.91 -5.36 -34.15
CA PRO A 869 15.94 -5.24 -33.08
C PRO A 869 16.60 -4.86 -31.74
N SER A 870 15.95 -3.97 -30.97
CA SER A 870 16.52 -3.38 -29.74
C SER A 870 17.00 -4.39 -28.69
N ARG A 871 16.42 -5.59 -28.68
CA ARG A 871 16.81 -6.69 -27.77
C ARG A 871 18.30 -7.05 -27.82
N VAL A 872 19.01 -6.80 -28.93
CA VAL A 872 20.42 -7.15 -29.08
C VAL A 872 21.34 -6.19 -28.31
N PRO A 873 21.35 -4.86 -28.58
CA PRO A 873 22.10 -3.91 -27.75
C PRO A 873 21.62 -3.92 -26.30
N MET A 874 20.31 -4.09 -26.04
CA MET A 874 19.76 -4.16 -24.69
C MET A 874 20.32 -5.35 -23.91
N TRP A 875 20.27 -6.57 -24.45
CA TRP A 875 20.83 -7.74 -23.77
C TRP A 875 22.35 -7.68 -23.61
N SER A 876 23.06 -6.95 -24.50
CA SER A 876 24.49 -6.68 -24.31
C SER A 876 24.75 -5.80 -23.09
N GLY A 877 24.00 -4.69 -22.96
CA GLY A 877 24.09 -3.79 -21.79
C GLY A 877 23.66 -4.48 -20.48
N VAL A 878 22.63 -5.33 -20.52
CA VAL A 878 22.20 -6.13 -19.36
C VAL A 878 23.28 -7.12 -18.91
N LYS A 879 23.91 -7.88 -19.82
CA LYS A 879 25.00 -8.80 -19.44
C LYS A 879 26.17 -8.08 -18.76
N PHE A 880 26.61 -6.95 -19.32
CA PHE A 880 27.73 -6.18 -18.76
C PHE A 880 27.38 -5.60 -17.39
N SER A 881 26.21 -4.95 -17.27
CA SER A 881 25.76 -4.41 -15.99
C SER A 881 25.55 -5.50 -14.94
N TYR A 882 24.99 -6.67 -15.29
CA TYR A 882 24.79 -7.75 -14.33
C TYR A 882 26.08 -8.45 -13.89
N ALA A 883 27.11 -8.50 -14.73
CA ALA A 883 28.45 -8.96 -14.30
C ALA A 883 29.04 -8.03 -13.23
N LEU A 884 28.95 -6.71 -13.41
CA LEU A 884 29.39 -5.73 -12.43
C LEU A 884 28.50 -5.69 -11.17
N ILE A 885 27.18 -5.83 -11.31
CA ILE A 885 26.26 -5.98 -10.16
C ILE A 885 26.63 -7.21 -9.33
N ALA A 886 26.99 -8.34 -9.95
CA ALA A 886 27.48 -9.51 -9.22
C ALA A 886 28.82 -9.23 -8.51
N ALA A 887 29.80 -8.63 -9.21
CA ALA A 887 31.08 -8.23 -8.64
C ALA A 887 30.99 -7.16 -7.53
N CYS A 888 29.84 -6.47 -7.43
CA CYS A 888 29.51 -5.55 -6.35
C CYS A 888 28.80 -6.27 -5.18
N ILE A 889 27.68 -6.92 -5.47
CA ILE A 889 26.73 -7.40 -4.46
C ILE A 889 27.22 -8.69 -3.76
N PHE A 890 27.97 -9.55 -4.44
CA PHE A 890 28.52 -10.76 -3.79
C PHE A 890 29.65 -10.42 -2.79
N PRO A 891 30.65 -9.59 -3.13
CA PRO A 891 31.63 -9.13 -2.14
C PRO A 891 31.04 -8.32 -0.99
N LEU A 892 30.00 -7.51 -1.21
CA LEU A 892 29.24 -6.88 -0.11
C LEU A 892 28.70 -7.94 0.87
N ALA A 893 27.95 -8.93 0.37
CA ALA A 893 27.34 -9.97 1.20
C ALA A 893 28.38 -10.81 1.96
N ILE A 894 29.43 -11.24 1.26
CA ILE A 894 30.48 -12.11 1.80
C ILE A 894 31.39 -11.32 2.75
N GLY A 895 31.94 -10.19 2.31
CA GLY A 895 32.85 -9.37 3.11
C GLY A 895 32.16 -8.77 4.34
N GLY A 896 30.93 -8.28 4.20
CA GLY A 896 30.15 -7.75 5.33
C GLY A 896 29.76 -8.81 6.35
N TYR A 897 29.37 -10.02 5.91
CA TYR A 897 29.07 -11.09 6.86
C TYR A 897 30.34 -11.70 7.48
N TRP A 898 31.49 -11.65 6.78
CA TRP A 898 32.79 -12.02 7.34
C TRP A 898 33.30 -11.01 8.38
N ALA A 899 33.16 -9.72 8.12
CA ALA A 899 33.64 -8.66 9.03
C ALA A 899 32.81 -8.58 10.33
N TYR A 900 31.49 -8.60 10.18
CA TYR A 900 30.54 -8.25 11.25
C TYR A 900 29.73 -9.44 11.77
N GLY A 901 29.69 -10.57 11.06
CA GLY A 901 28.94 -11.77 11.46
C GLY A 901 27.48 -11.46 11.80
N ARG A 902 27.00 -12.00 12.93
CA ARG A 902 25.67 -11.71 13.47
C ARG A 902 25.50 -10.27 13.98
N ASP A 903 26.61 -9.58 14.24
CA ASP A 903 26.67 -8.32 14.99
C ASP A 903 26.57 -7.09 14.05
N ILE A 904 26.26 -7.32 12.76
CA ILE A 904 25.95 -6.28 11.75
C ILE A 904 24.68 -5.48 12.11
N PRO A 905 24.68 -4.13 12.04
CA PRO A 905 23.49 -3.33 12.29
C PRO A 905 22.35 -3.63 11.30
N VAL A 906 21.22 -4.10 11.82
CA VAL A 906 20.00 -4.37 11.03
C VAL A 906 19.47 -3.08 10.37
N ASN A 907 19.57 -1.95 11.08
CA ASN A 907 19.26 -0.63 10.54
C ASN A 907 20.51 -0.03 9.88
N GLY A 908 20.40 0.34 8.60
CA GLY A 908 21.51 0.90 7.80
C GLY A 908 22.51 -0.12 7.24
N GLY A 909 22.52 -1.36 7.76
CA GLY A 909 23.32 -2.45 7.22
C GLY A 909 24.82 -2.16 7.27
N MET A 910 25.51 -2.54 6.21
CA MET A 910 26.96 -2.43 6.06
C MET A 910 27.47 -0.98 6.07
N LEU A 911 26.66 0.01 5.71
CA LEU A 911 27.03 1.42 5.85
C LEU A 911 27.09 1.85 7.32
N ALA A 912 26.08 1.46 8.10
CA ALA A 912 26.08 1.69 9.55
C ALA A 912 27.18 0.89 10.23
N ALA A 913 27.46 -0.34 9.78
CA ALA A 913 28.56 -1.16 10.27
C ALA A 913 29.92 -0.46 10.08
N LEU A 914 30.19 0.07 8.88
CA LEU A 914 31.41 0.80 8.56
C LEU A 914 31.63 2.00 9.50
N TYR A 915 30.60 2.84 9.68
CA TYR A 915 30.67 4.00 10.57
C TYR A 915 30.78 3.64 12.05
N MET A 916 30.11 2.58 12.49
CA MET A 916 30.04 2.20 13.91
C MET A 916 31.27 1.41 14.38
N PHE A 917 31.85 0.56 13.52
CA PHE A 917 32.96 -0.33 13.88
C PHE A 917 34.33 0.13 13.38
N HIS A 918 34.41 0.87 12.26
CA HIS A 918 35.69 1.36 11.70
C HIS A 918 35.70 2.87 11.45
N GLY A 919 34.74 3.62 11.99
CA GLY A 919 34.64 5.07 11.80
C GLY A 919 35.79 5.89 12.39
N GLN A 920 36.63 5.28 13.23
CA GLN A 920 37.85 5.87 13.80
C GLN A 920 39.11 5.35 13.09
N ASP A 921 39.13 4.07 12.72
CA ASP A 921 40.28 3.41 12.06
C ASP A 921 40.37 3.81 10.57
N THR A 922 39.23 4.05 9.93
CA THR A 922 39.14 4.48 8.53
C THR A 922 39.45 5.97 8.39
N ALA A 923 40.39 6.32 7.51
CA ALA A 923 40.71 7.72 7.23
C ALA A 923 39.47 8.52 6.77
N GLN A 924 39.24 9.69 7.39
CA GLN A 924 38.02 10.50 7.20
C GLN A 924 37.71 10.85 5.72
N TRP A 925 38.73 10.99 4.86
CA TRP A 925 38.51 11.26 3.44
C TRP A 925 37.86 10.09 2.70
N ILE A 926 38.09 8.84 3.12
CA ILE A 926 37.46 7.63 2.57
C ILE A 926 35.97 7.59 2.95
N LEU A 927 35.66 7.92 4.20
CA LEU A 927 34.30 8.03 4.71
C LEU A 927 33.53 9.18 4.02
N GLY A 928 34.18 10.33 3.84
CA GLY A 928 33.65 11.46 3.07
C GLY A 928 33.38 11.10 1.61
N LEU A 929 34.35 10.45 0.94
CA LEU A 929 34.22 9.99 -0.45
C LEU A 929 33.08 8.97 -0.61
N THR A 930 32.97 8.02 0.32
CA THR A 930 31.87 7.03 0.37
C THR A 930 30.51 7.74 0.46
N SER A 931 30.41 8.76 1.31
CA SER A 931 29.18 9.57 1.43
C SER A 931 28.86 10.32 0.14
N VAL A 932 29.83 11.01 -0.46
CA VAL A 932 29.66 11.72 -1.75
C VAL A 932 29.19 10.76 -2.85
N PHE A 933 29.77 9.57 -2.94
CA PHE A 933 29.38 8.57 -3.92
C PHE A 933 27.95 8.04 -3.70
N ILE A 934 27.51 7.85 -2.46
CA ILE A 934 26.13 7.46 -2.14
C ILE A 934 25.15 8.59 -2.50
N ILE A 935 25.46 9.85 -2.17
CA ILE A 935 24.65 11.02 -2.50
C ILE A 935 24.48 11.14 -4.02
N ILE A 936 25.59 11.07 -4.78
CA ILE A 936 25.58 11.21 -6.24
C ILE A 936 24.83 10.05 -6.92
N ASN A 937 25.04 8.80 -6.48
CA ASN A 937 24.24 7.69 -7.02
C ASN A 937 22.77 7.86 -6.68
N ALA A 938 22.40 8.18 -5.44
CA ALA A 938 21.00 8.37 -5.07
C ALA A 938 20.32 9.48 -5.89
N LEU A 939 21.02 10.59 -6.10
CA LEU A 939 20.58 11.72 -6.90
C LEU A 939 20.39 11.37 -8.39
N SER A 940 21.26 10.49 -8.92
CA SER A 940 21.19 9.97 -10.28
C SER A 940 20.09 8.93 -10.45
N SER A 941 20.00 7.96 -9.53
CA SER A 941 18.95 6.93 -9.49
C SER A 941 17.56 7.55 -9.45
N PHE A 942 17.38 8.65 -8.71
CA PHE A 942 16.10 9.36 -8.62
C PHE A 942 15.57 9.75 -10.00
N GLN A 943 16.45 10.17 -10.92
CA GLN A 943 16.08 10.57 -12.26
C GLN A 943 15.57 9.38 -13.08
N ILE A 944 16.18 8.20 -12.92
CA ILE A 944 15.76 6.98 -13.64
C ILE A 944 14.43 6.46 -13.09
N TYR A 945 14.25 6.44 -11.77
CA TYR A 945 13.01 5.99 -11.12
C TYR A 945 11.85 7.00 -11.21
N GLY A 946 12.13 8.29 -11.41
CA GLY A 946 11.10 9.31 -11.67
C GLY A 946 10.50 9.22 -13.07
N MET A 947 11.26 8.78 -14.08
CA MET A 947 10.80 8.76 -15.48
C MET A 947 9.49 7.98 -15.73
N PRO A 948 9.23 6.78 -15.15
CA PRO A 948 7.91 6.12 -15.26
C PRO A 948 6.75 6.94 -14.67
N MET A 949 6.99 7.66 -13.56
CA MET A 949 5.99 8.50 -12.91
C MET A 949 5.69 9.73 -13.79
N PHE A 950 6.73 10.35 -14.36
CA PHE A 950 6.61 11.44 -15.32
C PHE A 950 5.90 11.01 -16.61
N ASP A 951 6.23 9.84 -17.15
CA ASP A 951 5.59 9.30 -18.37
C ASP A 951 4.09 9.01 -18.13
N ASP A 952 3.72 8.40 -17.01
CA ASP A 952 2.29 8.20 -16.66
C ASP A 952 1.55 9.54 -16.42
N MET A 953 2.17 10.50 -15.73
CA MET A 953 1.57 11.83 -15.50
C MET A 953 1.42 12.65 -16.79
N GLU A 954 2.47 12.73 -17.62
CA GLU A 954 2.43 13.40 -18.92
C GLU A 954 1.52 12.66 -19.92
N SER A 955 1.40 11.32 -19.85
CA SER A 955 0.49 10.54 -20.71
C SER A 955 -0.98 10.86 -20.47
N LYS A 956 -1.38 11.16 -19.23
CA LYS A 956 -2.76 11.56 -18.89
C LYS A 956 -3.11 12.90 -19.53
N TYR A 957 -2.17 13.83 -19.57
CA TYR A 957 -2.32 15.12 -20.24
C TYR A 957 -2.36 14.94 -21.77
N THR A 958 -1.35 14.30 -22.37
CA THR A 958 -1.28 14.13 -23.85
C THR A 958 -2.46 13.31 -24.38
N THR A 959 -2.93 12.30 -23.63
CA THR A 959 -4.12 11.52 -23.99
C THR A 959 -5.40 12.35 -24.00
N ARG A 960 -5.55 13.28 -23.05
CA ARG A 960 -6.74 14.13 -22.89
C ARG A 960 -6.77 15.30 -23.86
N PHE A 961 -5.63 15.95 -24.09
CA PHE A 961 -5.55 17.21 -24.85
C PHE A 961 -4.97 17.06 -26.26
N LYS A 962 -4.49 15.87 -26.65
CA LYS A 962 -3.97 15.54 -27.99
C LYS A 962 -2.87 16.47 -28.52
N LYS A 963 -2.05 16.98 -27.60
CA LYS A 963 -0.86 17.82 -27.84
C LYS A 963 0.25 17.43 -26.86
N PRO A 964 1.54 17.68 -27.18
CA PRO A 964 2.65 17.46 -26.25
C PRO A 964 2.48 18.26 -24.95
N CYS A 965 3.11 17.78 -23.87
CA CYS A 965 3.21 18.54 -22.62
C CYS A 965 4.01 19.83 -22.85
N THR A 966 3.52 20.96 -22.33
CA THR A 966 4.28 22.22 -22.41
C THR A 966 5.42 22.21 -21.38
N TRP A 967 6.55 22.84 -21.70
CA TRP A 967 7.75 22.78 -20.85
C TRP A 967 7.48 23.22 -19.40
N TRP A 968 6.69 24.27 -19.20
CA TRP A 968 6.31 24.77 -17.88
C TRP A 968 5.38 23.81 -17.12
N LEU A 969 4.49 23.08 -17.82
CA LEU A 969 3.64 22.06 -17.21
C LEU A 969 4.44 20.81 -16.85
N ARG A 970 5.43 20.46 -17.68
CA ARG A 970 6.44 19.42 -17.38
C ARG A 970 7.21 19.77 -16.10
N VAL A 971 7.67 21.02 -15.93
CA VAL A 971 8.27 21.50 -14.68
C VAL A 971 7.31 21.30 -13.49
N ILE A 972 6.07 21.79 -13.59
CA ILE A 972 5.06 21.65 -12.50
C ILE A 972 4.84 20.17 -12.14
N ILE A 973 4.63 19.28 -13.12
CA ILE A 973 4.42 17.84 -12.91
C ILE A 973 5.60 17.23 -12.14
N ARG A 974 6.83 17.58 -12.50
CA ARG A 974 8.06 17.02 -11.90
C ARG A 974 8.32 17.57 -10.51
N CYS A 975 8.08 18.87 -10.28
CA CYS A 975 8.09 19.47 -8.96
C CYS A 975 7.03 18.86 -8.03
N MET A 976 5.77 18.74 -8.48
CA MET A 976 4.69 18.13 -7.68
C MET A 976 5.01 16.68 -7.27
N PHE A 977 5.60 15.89 -8.17
CA PHE A 977 6.05 14.54 -7.84
C PHE A 977 7.22 14.57 -6.84
N GLY A 978 8.26 15.37 -7.09
CA GLY A 978 9.45 15.43 -6.24
C GLY A 978 9.15 15.88 -4.82
N TYR A 979 8.42 16.99 -4.65
CA TYR A 979 8.00 17.46 -3.33
C TYR A 979 6.93 16.56 -2.68
N GLY A 980 6.12 15.85 -3.47
CA GLY A 980 5.28 14.77 -2.97
C GLY A 980 6.08 13.59 -2.39
N CYS A 981 7.17 13.18 -3.06
CA CYS A 981 8.08 12.17 -2.53
C CYS A 981 8.84 12.66 -1.29
N PHE A 982 9.22 13.95 -1.23
CA PHE A 982 9.81 14.56 -0.02
C PHE A 982 8.83 14.53 1.15
N PHE A 983 7.57 14.89 0.93
CA PHE A 983 6.56 14.82 1.99
C PHE A 983 6.43 13.39 2.53
N VAL A 984 6.38 12.38 1.66
CA VAL A 984 6.34 10.96 2.08
C VAL A 984 7.68 10.51 2.70
N ALA A 985 8.81 11.15 2.41
CA ALA A 985 10.11 10.85 3.04
C ALA A 985 10.20 11.41 4.47
N VAL A 986 9.69 12.62 4.70
CA VAL A 986 9.57 13.22 6.05
C VAL A 986 8.50 12.51 6.88
N ALA A 987 7.42 12.07 6.24
CA ALA A 987 6.44 11.20 6.88
C ALA A 987 7.04 9.81 7.19
N ILE A 988 7.69 9.13 6.25
CA ILE A 988 8.05 7.70 6.36
C ILE A 988 9.59 7.48 6.28
N PRO A 989 10.40 8.06 7.19
CA PRO A 989 11.87 7.98 7.10
C PRO A 989 12.44 6.58 7.33
N PHE A 990 11.74 5.73 8.07
CA PHE A 990 12.10 4.35 8.42
C PHE A 990 11.79 3.32 7.31
N LEU A 991 11.68 3.76 6.04
CA LEU A 991 11.38 2.88 4.89
C LEU A 991 12.35 1.69 4.74
N GLY A 992 13.59 1.82 5.20
CA GLY A 992 14.57 0.72 5.23
C GLY A 992 14.14 -0.47 6.09
N SER A 993 13.41 -0.23 7.19
CA SER A 993 12.96 -1.29 8.10
C SER A 993 11.87 -2.21 7.50
N PHE A 994 11.30 -1.85 6.36
CA PHE A 994 10.40 -2.72 5.58
C PHE A 994 11.08 -3.45 4.43
N ALA A 995 12.42 -3.46 4.33
CA ALA A 995 13.17 -4.05 3.22
C ALA A 995 12.57 -5.38 2.70
N GLY A 996 12.37 -6.37 3.57
CA GLY A 996 11.80 -7.66 3.21
C GLY A 996 10.36 -7.61 2.69
N LEU A 997 9.53 -6.74 3.24
CA LEU A 997 8.14 -6.52 2.81
C LEU A 997 8.09 -5.79 1.46
N ILE A 998 8.91 -4.75 1.27
CA ILE A 998 9.00 -4.01 -0.01
C ILE A 998 9.51 -4.95 -1.12
N GLY A 999 10.50 -5.80 -0.81
CA GLY A 999 10.94 -6.88 -1.69
C GLY A 999 9.80 -7.84 -2.05
N GLY A 1000 9.07 -8.35 -1.06
CA GLY A 1000 7.93 -9.25 -1.24
C GLY A 1000 6.82 -8.67 -2.13
N ILE A 1001 6.53 -7.37 -2.02
CA ILE A 1001 5.56 -6.64 -2.88
C ILE A 1001 6.11 -6.43 -4.30
N GLY A 1002 7.42 -6.25 -4.46
CA GLY A 1002 8.07 -6.11 -5.77
C GLY A 1002 8.18 -7.43 -6.56
N LEU A 1003 8.40 -8.56 -5.89
CA LEU A 1003 8.67 -9.87 -6.50
C LEU A 1003 7.74 -10.30 -7.66
N PRO A 1004 6.42 -10.04 -7.66
CA PRO A 1004 5.57 -10.42 -8.79
C PRO A 1004 6.00 -9.77 -10.10
N VAL A 1005 6.40 -8.49 -10.06
CA VAL A 1005 6.89 -7.73 -11.23
C VAL A 1005 8.23 -8.28 -11.72
N THR A 1006 9.10 -8.65 -10.78
CA THR A 1006 10.50 -8.95 -11.11
C THR A 1006 10.72 -10.43 -11.42
N LEU A 1007 10.08 -11.37 -10.72
CA LEU A 1007 10.32 -12.82 -10.83
C LEU A 1007 9.18 -13.64 -11.46
N ALA A 1008 7.93 -13.15 -11.47
CA ALA A 1008 6.76 -13.98 -11.83
C ALA A 1008 6.02 -13.54 -13.10
N TYR A 1009 5.64 -12.27 -13.20
CA TYR A 1009 4.89 -11.73 -14.33
C TYR A 1009 5.62 -11.89 -15.68
N PRO A 1010 6.96 -11.72 -15.80
CA PRO A 1010 7.68 -11.97 -17.05
C PRO A 1010 7.49 -13.40 -17.57
N CYS A 1011 7.45 -14.39 -16.68
CA CYS A 1011 7.23 -15.79 -17.03
C CYS A 1011 5.81 -16.03 -17.57
N PHE A 1012 4.80 -15.42 -16.94
CA PHE A 1012 3.42 -15.50 -17.44
C PHE A 1012 3.21 -14.70 -18.74
N MET A 1013 3.91 -13.57 -18.93
CA MET A 1013 3.94 -12.83 -20.19
C MET A 1013 4.56 -13.66 -21.31
N TRP A 1014 5.67 -14.37 -21.03
CA TRP A 1014 6.29 -15.29 -21.97
C TRP A 1014 5.33 -16.40 -22.41
N LEU A 1015 4.70 -17.08 -21.45
CA LEU A 1015 3.71 -18.14 -21.69
C LEU A 1015 2.52 -17.66 -22.55
N LYS A 1016 2.02 -16.44 -22.34
CA LYS A 1016 0.86 -15.89 -23.05
C LYS A 1016 1.18 -15.30 -24.41
N ILE A 1017 2.31 -14.61 -24.56
CA ILE A 1017 2.72 -13.98 -25.83
C ILE A 1017 3.40 -14.99 -26.75
N LYS A 1018 4.45 -15.69 -26.28
CA LYS A 1018 5.24 -16.61 -27.13
C LYS A 1018 4.61 -18.00 -27.29
N LYS A 1019 3.64 -18.35 -26.43
CA LYS A 1019 2.85 -19.61 -26.48
C LYS A 1019 3.73 -20.85 -26.73
N PRO A 1020 4.78 -21.11 -25.92
CA PRO A 1020 5.63 -22.28 -26.10
C PRO A 1020 4.80 -23.57 -26.04
N LYS A 1021 5.21 -24.59 -26.82
CA LYS A 1021 4.53 -25.89 -26.90
C LYS A 1021 4.21 -26.40 -25.49
N ALA A 1022 2.95 -26.78 -25.25
CA ALA A 1022 2.54 -27.32 -23.95
C ALA A 1022 3.45 -28.48 -23.52
N TYR A 1023 3.75 -28.54 -22.22
CA TYR A 1023 4.68 -29.51 -21.60
C TYR A 1023 6.14 -29.46 -22.07
N SER A 1024 6.55 -28.51 -22.92
CA SER A 1024 7.97 -28.28 -23.22
C SER A 1024 8.74 -27.77 -22.00
N SER A 1025 10.07 -27.95 -21.97
CA SER A 1025 10.93 -27.45 -20.89
C SER A 1025 10.75 -25.94 -20.64
N THR A 1026 10.65 -25.12 -21.70
CA THR A 1026 10.41 -23.68 -21.54
C THR A 1026 8.99 -23.34 -21.07
N TRP A 1027 7.98 -24.13 -21.43
CA TRP A 1027 6.63 -24.02 -20.85
C TRP A 1027 6.66 -24.34 -19.36
N TRP A 1028 7.34 -25.42 -18.97
CA TRP A 1028 7.46 -25.86 -17.59
C TRP A 1028 8.24 -24.89 -16.70
N LEU A 1029 9.42 -24.44 -17.15
CA LEU A 1029 10.27 -23.49 -16.43
C LEU A 1029 9.51 -22.20 -16.11
N ASN A 1030 8.76 -21.66 -17.08
CA ASN A 1030 7.97 -20.44 -16.86
C ASN A 1030 6.74 -20.65 -15.97
N TRP A 1031 6.14 -21.85 -15.96
CA TRP A 1031 5.07 -22.16 -15.01
C TRP A 1031 5.60 -22.35 -13.58
N ILE A 1032 6.70 -23.08 -13.41
CA ILE A 1032 7.33 -23.32 -12.10
C ILE A 1032 7.83 -22.00 -11.52
N LEU A 1033 8.66 -21.24 -12.25
CA LEU A 1033 9.15 -19.95 -11.78
C LEU A 1033 8.02 -18.93 -11.60
N GLY A 1034 7.03 -18.90 -12.51
CA GLY A 1034 5.86 -18.04 -12.35
C GLY A 1034 5.08 -18.33 -11.07
N VAL A 1035 4.79 -19.60 -10.78
CA VAL A 1035 4.01 -20.01 -9.59
C VAL A 1035 4.84 -19.89 -8.32
N LEU A 1036 6.12 -20.29 -8.32
CA LEU A 1036 7.01 -20.12 -7.17
C LEU A 1036 7.24 -18.63 -6.85
N GLY A 1037 7.36 -17.75 -7.83
CA GLY A 1037 7.53 -16.31 -7.61
C GLY A 1037 6.28 -15.66 -7.00
N MET A 1038 5.09 -16.10 -7.42
CA MET A 1038 3.83 -15.68 -6.79
C MET A 1038 3.66 -16.25 -5.37
N GLY A 1039 4.01 -17.52 -5.16
CA GLY A 1039 3.95 -18.17 -3.85
C GLY A 1039 4.92 -17.55 -2.86
N LEU A 1040 6.18 -17.36 -3.26
CA LEU A 1040 7.21 -16.66 -2.49
C LEU A 1040 6.77 -15.23 -2.19
N SER A 1041 6.30 -14.45 -3.17
CA SER A 1041 5.75 -13.10 -2.90
C SER A 1041 4.65 -13.12 -1.84
N GLY A 1042 3.68 -14.04 -1.93
CA GLY A 1042 2.62 -14.17 -0.91
C GLY A 1042 3.16 -14.51 0.49
N ILE A 1043 4.09 -15.46 0.57
CA ILE A 1043 4.74 -15.88 1.83
C ILE A 1043 5.59 -14.73 2.41
N LEU A 1044 6.33 -13.99 1.60
CA LEU A 1044 7.17 -12.86 2.03
C LEU A 1044 6.36 -11.62 2.41
N ILE A 1045 5.23 -11.37 1.76
CA ILE A 1045 4.28 -10.33 2.19
C ILE A 1045 3.70 -10.70 3.56
N ALA A 1046 3.27 -11.94 3.75
CA ALA A 1046 2.77 -12.42 5.05
C ALA A 1046 3.86 -12.37 6.15
N ALA A 1047 5.09 -12.77 5.84
CA ALA A 1047 6.21 -12.75 6.77
C ALA A 1047 6.68 -11.32 7.11
N GLY A 1048 6.81 -10.45 6.11
CA GLY A 1048 7.16 -9.06 6.31
C GLY A 1048 6.12 -8.33 7.17
N LEU A 1049 4.82 -8.56 6.90
CA LEU A 1049 3.75 -7.97 7.70
C LEU A 1049 3.64 -8.61 9.11
N TYR A 1050 4.01 -9.88 9.29
CA TYR A 1050 4.20 -10.46 10.63
C TYR A 1050 5.34 -9.76 11.38
N VAL A 1051 6.52 -9.61 10.77
CA VAL A 1051 7.69 -8.96 11.40
C VAL A 1051 7.38 -7.51 11.79
N VAL A 1052 6.62 -6.77 10.97
CA VAL A 1052 6.14 -5.41 11.30
C VAL A 1052 5.26 -5.38 12.56
N ILE A 1053 4.50 -6.44 12.82
CA ILE A 1053 3.66 -6.57 14.03
C ILE A 1053 4.47 -7.08 15.23
N ASP A 1054 5.32 -8.09 15.04
CA ASP A 1054 6.03 -8.80 16.11
C ASP A 1054 7.22 -8.00 16.66
N THR A 1055 7.87 -7.18 15.83
CA THR A 1055 9.03 -6.36 16.25
C THR A 1055 8.67 -4.96 16.75
N GLY A 1056 7.42 -4.51 16.56
CA GLY A 1056 6.98 -3.16 16.97
C GLY A 1056 7.89 -2.05 16.44
N ILE A 1057 8.05 -1.97 15.11
CA ILE A 1057 9.02 -1.07 14.47
C ILE A 1057 8.81 0.39 14.94
N GLN A 1058 9.90 1.07 15.28
CA GLN A 1058 9.92 2.47 15.73
C GLN A 1058 9.74 3.42 14.53
N VAL A 1059 8.49 3.52 14.09
CA VAL A 1059 8.01 4.10 12.82
C VAL A 1059 7.87 5.63 12.93
N SER A 1060 8.94 6.35 13.28
CA SER A 1060 8.94 7.78 13.65
C SER A 1060 8.49 8.77 12.55
N PHE A 1061 7.18 8.98 12.42
CA PHE A 1061 6.64 9.94 11.44
C PHE A 1061 6.91 11.38 11.81
N PHE A 1062 7.27 12.18 10.80
CA PHE A 1062 7.61 13.59 10.94
C PHE A 1062 8.77 13.83 11.94
N LYS A 1063 9.54 12.76 12.22
CA LYS A 1063 10.74 12.73 13.06
C LYS A 1063 11.86 11.92 12.40
N PRO A 1064 12.34 12.31 11.21
CA PRO A 1064 13.54 11.70 10.63
C PRO A 1064 14.75 11.94 11.56
N HIS A 1065 15.48 10.86 11.87
CA HIS A 1065 16.59 10.84 12.83
C HIS A 1065 17.87 11.55 12.32
#